data_AF-A0A970Y4Z7-F1
#
_entry.id   AF-A0A970Y4Z7-F1
#
_cell.length_a   1.000
_cell.length_b   1.000
_cell.length_c   1.000
_cell.angle_alpha   90.00
_cell.angle_beta   90.00
_cell.angle_gamma   90.00
#
_symmetry.space_group_name_H-M   'P 1'
#
loop_
_entity.id
_entity.type
_entity.pdbx_description
1 polymer ?
#
loop_
_entity_poly.entity_id
_entity_poly.type
_entity_poly.pdbx_seq_one_letter_code
_entity_poly.pdbx_strand_id
1 'polypeptide(L)'
;MSGETKKRHEFLGVALLVLAVLLVLCLLTHHSGDHSLNTLSSAPTVANKAGRLGALVSDLLYQALGFASFLLLVPLTVVSWKLVFGRPFKEPCLRAFGYLLLIVGSAALLELLPFAEGSFDFHPGGFVGVLTGGLLLPNLNRTGTFIVLVGALVLGILAATPFTLAGGFSRFELRIRQPRPGLAGRWRRWRENRRPVRAVVNIKPPVQALQLTPRPEPVKAPAPPRVAARPAPVREEVREETMEAPPAPSAGARAGNFRIPDVELLSVGENPFPVDETELMERARLIAAKCAEFDVNGRIDKIHPGPVVTTFEFKPDAGVKYARITGLVDDLCLGIKAESMRIDRIPGKATVGIEVPNVHREIIMLRELIDSDSFRKSPSKLTLALGKLINGAPYMTDLAKMPHLLIAGATGAGKSVALNAMITSILYKATPEEVRFIFIDPKRLELGLYADIPHLLTEIVTDPAEAANALRWATNEMESRYKKLAEMKVRSIDQYNTKLRSAGAQMSPPKDGAPGGEPEKPLSYIVLVIDELADLMMVAGREVEESISRLAAMARAVGIHLILATQRPSVDVITGVIKANFPSRIAFKVASKVDSRTIIDCNGAEQLLGNGDMLFIPPGSARLTRIHGAYVSETEVQAIVEHLRKQGIPSYDDSILTYGQQEVDEAGNPVDGSMTDPLYNDAVRTVVSEGRGSTSLLQRRLSIGYGRAAKLVDMMFHNGVVGPAEGSKPREVLVGPDFLDRLEEL
;
A
#
# COMPACT_ATOMS: atom_id res chain seq x y z
N MET A 1 -6.51 29.48 -1.06
CA MET A 1 -7.70 30.37 -0.91
C MET A 1 -7.47 31.24 0.31
N SER A 2 -7.50 32.57 0.19
CA SER A 2 -7.40 33.47 1.35
C SER A 2 -8.56 33.19 2.33
N GLY A 3 -8.38 33.45 3.63
CA GLY A 3 -9.43 33.22 4.64
C GLY A 3 -10.76 33.94 4.32
N GLU A 4 -10.69 35.04 3.57
CA GLU A 4 -11.83 35.81 3.09
C GLU A 4 -12.64 35.07 2.00
N THR A 5 -11.96 34.42 1.06
CA THR A 5 -12.61 33.61 0.02
C THR A 5 -13.32 32.39 0.60
N LYS A 6 -12.79 31.77 1.66
CA LYS A 6 -13.41 30.60 2.29
C LYS A 6 -14.75 30.94 2.95
N LYS A 7 -14.82 32.03 3.73
CA LYS A 7 -16.07 32.50 4.34
C LYS A 7 -17.15 32.83 3.31
N ARG A 8 -16.78 33.41 2.16
CA ARG A 8 -17.72 33.67 1.05
C ARG A 8 -18.32 32.39 0.46
N HIS A 9 -17.52 31.34 0.28
CA HIS A 9 -18.00 30.05 -0.24
C HIS A 9 -18.89 29.31 0.76
N GLU A 10 -18.53 29.33 2.05
CA GLU A 10 -19.36 28.75 3.12
C GLU A 10 -20.71 29.47 3.22
N PHE A 11 -20.72 30.81 3.20
CA PHE A 11 -21.96 31.61 3.20
C PHE A 11 -22.85 31.28 1.99
N LEU A 12 -22.28 31.27 0.77
CA LEU A 12 -23.02 30.93 -0.45
C LEU A 12 -23.55 29.49 -0.42
N GLY A 13 -22.77 28.56 0.11
CA GLY A 13 -23.16 27.16 0.26
C GLY A 13 -24.35 26.97 1.21
N VAL A 14 -24.34 27.64 2.36
CA VAL A 14 -25.47 27.63 3.31
C VAL A 14 -26.70 28.32 2.72
N ALA A 15 -26.54 29.46 2.03
CA ALA A 15 -27.65 30.13 1.35
C ALA A 15 -28.33 29.23 0.30
N LEU A 16 -27.55 28.48 -0.49
CA LEU A 16 -28.07 27.51 -1.45
C LEU A 16 -28.77 26.31 -0.78
N LEU A 17 -28.32 25.89 0.40
CA LEU A 17 -28.99 24.82 1.16
C LEU A 17 -30.37 25.28 1.64
N VAL A 18 -30.46 26.50 2.19
CA VAL A 18 -31.72 27.10 2.63
C VAL A 18 -32.69 27.22 1.46
N LEU A 19 -32.21 27.67 0.29
CA LEU A 19 -33.01 27.72 -0.93
C LEU A 19 -33.51 26.33 -1.37
N ALA A 20 -32.65 25.30 -1.34
CA ALA A 20 -33.05 23.94 -1.69
C ALA A 20 -34.12 23.39 -0.74
N VAL A 21 -34.00 23.64 0.57
CA VAL A 21 -35.00 23.23 1.57
C VAL A 21 -36.33 23.97 1.38
N LEU A 22 -36.28 25.27 1.07
CA LEU A 22 -37.49 26.04 0.74
C LEU A 22 -38.17 25.50 -0.53
N LEU A 23 -37.40 25.17 -1.57
CA LEU A 23 -37.95 24.58 -2.80
C LEU A 23 -38.58 23.20 -2.55
N VAL A 24 -37.99 22.37 -1.69
CA VAL A 24 -38.61 21.11 -1.24
C VAL A 24 -39.97 21.37 -0.58
N LEU A 25 -40.03 22.35 0.32
CA LEU A 25 -41.28 22.72 0.99
C LEU A 25 -42.33 23.21 -0.01
N CYS A 26 -41.94 24.06 -0.97
CA CYS A 26 -42.82 24.54 -2.02
C CYS A 26 -43.39 23.39 -2.86
N LEU A 27 -42.54 22.47 -3.33
CA LEU A 27 -42.94 21.37 -4.22
C LEU A 27 -43.77 20.28 -3.49
N LEU A 28 -43.44 19.96 -2.24
CA LEU A 28 -44.16 18.94 -1.45
C LEU A 28 -45.52 19.42 -0.95
N THR A 29 -45.67 20.73 -0.74
CA THR A 29 -46.92 21.32 -0.23
C THR A 29 -47.72 22.03 -1.31
N HIS A 30 -47.46 21.68 -2.58
CA HIS A 30 -48.22 22.18 -3.71
C HIS A 30 -49.68 21.72 -3.65
N HIS A 31 -50.59 22.65 -3.94
CA HIS A 31 -52.02 22.41 -3.97
C HIS A 31 -52.61 23.15 -5.18
N SER A 32 -53.35 22.44 -6.04
CA SER A 32 -53.83 23.02 -7.31
C SER A 32 -54.88 24.12 -7.13
N GLY A 33 -55.54 24.17 -5.97
CA GLY A 33 -56.47 25.23 -5.58
C GLY A 33 -55.81 26.51 -5.02
N ASP A 34 -54.48 26.61 -4.95
CA ASP A 34 -53.80 27.82 -4.51
C ASP A 34 -53.77 28.89 -5.62
N HIS A 35 -53.73 30.18 -5.23
CA HIS A 35 -53.64 31.28 -6.19
C HIS A 35 -52.30 31.24 -6.94
N SER A 36 -52.36 31.10 -8.26
CA SER A 36 -51.20 31.08 -9.14
C SER A 36 -51.44 31.95 -10.38
N LEU A 37 -50.43 32.06 -11.25
CA LEU A 37 -50.54 32.86 -12.48
C LEU A 37 -51.63 32.35 -13.43
N ASN A 38 -52.00 31.06 -13.33
CA ASN A 38 -52.99 30.41 -14.18
C ASN A 38 -54.28 30.00 -13.44
N THR A 39 -54.29 30.07 -12.11
CA THR A 39 -55.43 29.66 -11.28
C THR A 39 -55.89 30.81 -10.38
N LEU A 40 -57.05 31.38 -10.72
CA LEU A 40 -57.76 32.37 -9.89
C LEU A 40 -58.54 31.64 -8.79
N SER A 41 -57.90 31.45 -7.64
CA SER A 41 -58.56 30.91 -6.44
C SER A 41 -59.21 32.00 -5.59
N SER A 42 -60.45 31.76 -5.15
CA SER A 42 -61.22 32.61 -4.22
C SER A 42 -61.00 32.24 -2.75
N ALA A 43 -60.10 31.29 -2.45
CA ALA A 43 -59.87 30.79 -1.10
C ALA A 43 -59.14 31.85 -0.23
N PRO A 44 -59.55 32.05 1.04
CA PRO A 44 -58.99 33.09 1.91
C PRO A 44 -57.56 32.79 2.41
N THR A 45 -57.13 31.53 2.36
CA THR A 45 -55.84 31.07 2.90
C THR A 45 -55.11 30.17 1.91
N VAL A 46 -53.80 30.40 1.73
CA VAL A 46 -52.92 29.59 0.86
C VAL A 46 -52.53 28.29 1.57
N ALA A 47 -52.72 27.14 0.92
CA ALA A 47 -52.42 25.83 1.47
C ALA A 47 -50.91 25.51 1.46
N ASN A 48 -50.16 26.07 0.49
CA ASN A 48 -48.70 25.94 0.44
C ASN A 48 -48.04 26.48 1.70
N LYS A 49 -47.24 25.63 2.37
CA LYS A 49 -46.59 25.99 3.65
C LYS A 49 -45.49 27.04 3.51
N ALA A 50 -45.02 27.31 2.30
CA ALA A 50 -44.11 28.42 2.00
C ALA A 50 -44.86 29.70 1.59
N GLY A 51 -46.18 29.75 1.77
CA GLY A 51 -47.02 30.92 1.52
C GLY A 51 -47.26 31.20 0.03
N ARG A 52 -47.73 32.43 -0.29
CA ARG A 52 -48.08 32.85 -1.66
C ARG A 52 -46.94 32.67 -2.66
N LEU A 53 -45.71 33.01 -2.25
CA LEU A 53 -44.53 32.84 -3.09
C LEU A 53 -44.23 31.35 -3.34
N GLY A 54 -44.42 30.50 -2.35
CA GLY A 54 -44.27 29.05 -2.50
C GLY A 54 -45.28 28.44 -3.46
N ALA A 55 -46.54 28.86 -3.38
CA ALA A 55 -47.60 28.47 -4.32
C ALA A 55 -47.21 28.83 -5.77
N LEU A 56 -46.82 30.09 -6.02
CA LEU A 56 -46.42 30.55 -7.36
C LEU A 56 -45.18 29.82 -7.89
N VAL A 57 -44.16 29.63 -7.05
CA VAL A 57 -42.92 28.94 -7.46
C VAL A 57 -43.18 27.47 -7.76
N SER A 58 -43.97 26.78 -6.92
CA SER A 58 -44.31 25.37 -7.14
C SER A 58 -45.12 25.18 -8.41
N ASP A 59 -46.12 26.02 -8.66
CA ASP A 59 -46.96 25.98 -9.86
C ASP A 59 -46.11 26.19 -11.14
N LEU A 60 -45.24 27.20 -11.15
CA LEU A 60 -44.34 27.45 -12.28
C LEU A 60 -43.41 26.27 -12.57
N LEU A 61 -42.87 25.63 -11.51
CA LEU A 61 -41.97 24.49 -11.65
C LEU A 61 -42.68 23.23 -12.14
N TYR A 62 -43.90 22.96 -11.66
CA TYR A 62 -44.72 21.85 -12.16
C TYR A 62 -45.18 22.08 -13.60
N GLN A 63 -45.52 23.31 -13.98
CA GLN A 63 -45.85 23.62 -15.38
C GLN A 63 -44.64 23.49 -16.31
N ALA A 64 -43.46 23.93 -15.88
CA ALA A 64 -42.26 23.86 -16.70
C ALA A 64 -41.72 22.43 -16.85
N LEU A 65 -41.58 21.71 -15.74
CA LEU A 65 -40.83 20.43 -15.66
C LEU A 65 -41.66 19.26 -15.14
N GLY A 66 -42.91 19.48 -14.71
CA GLY A 66 -43.73 18.44 -14.10
C GLY A 66 -43.07 17.86 -12.85
N PHE A 67 -43.15 16.53 -12.69
CA PHE A 67 -42.49 15.84 -11.58
C PHE A 67 -40.96 15.84 -11.69
N ALA A 68 -40.37 16.15 -12.85
CA ALA A 68 -38.93 16.30 -12.98
C ALA A 68 -38.39 17.54 -12.23
N SER A 69 -39.26 18.45 -11.78
CA SER A 69 -38.89 19.58 -10.92
C SER A 69 -38.14 19.17 -9.65
N PHE A 70 -38.44 18.00 -9.07
CA PHE A 70 -37.71 17.46 -7.91
C PHE A 70 -36.23 17.18 -8.22
N LEU A 71 -35.87 16.88 -9.48
CA LEU A 71 -34.48 16.63 -9.86
C LEU A 71 -33.62 17.90 -9.81
N LEU A 72 -34.21 19.10 -9.84
CA LEU A 72 -33.48 20.37 -9.65
C LEU A 72 -32.84 20.48 -8.26
N LEU A 73 -33.39 19.76 -7.27
CA LEU A 73 -32.90 19.78 -5.90
C LEU A 73 -31.54 19.06 -5.77
N VAL A 74 -31.27 18.09 -6.65
CA VAL A 74 -30.03 17.29 -6.63
C VAL A 74 -28.78 18.15 -6.94
N PRO A 75 -28.68 18.89 -8.06
CA PRO A 75 -27.53 19.74 -8.32
C PRO A 75 -27.39 20.87 -7.29
N LEU A 76 -28.49 21.45 -6.80
CA LEU A 76 -28.46 22.50 -5.77
C LEU A 76 -27.85 22.01 -4.46
N THR A 77 -28.28 20.83 -3.98
CA THR A 77 -27.73 20.23 -2.75
C THR A 77 -26.28 19.79 -2.93
N VAL A 78 -25.89 19.26 -4.09
CA VAL A 78 -24.50 18.87 -4.40
C VAL A 78 -23.58 20.10 -4.47
N VAL A 79 -24.01 21.19 -5.10
CA VAL A 79 -23.24 22.45 -5.17
C VAL A 79 -23.11 23.06 -3.79
N SER A 80 -24.21 23.13 -3.03
CA SER A 80 -24.22 23.60 -1.65
C SER A 80 -23.22 22.82 -0.78
N TRP A 81 -23.28 21.48 -0.80
CA TRP A 81 -22.38 20.62 -0.04
C TRP A 81 -20.91 20.88 -0.40
N LYS A 82 -20.58 21.01 -1.69
CA LYS A 82 -19.20 21.26 -2.12
C LYS A 82 -18.68 22.63 -1.71
N LEU A 83 -19.53 23.65 -1.74
CA LEU A 83 -19.18 25.02 -1.33
C LEU A 83 -18.94 25.11 0.19
N VAL A 84 -19.76 24.42 1.01
CA VAL A 84 -19.59 24.35 2.47
C VAL A 84 -18.30 23.62 2.86
N PHE A 85 -17.97 22.51 2.20
CA PHE A 85 -16.79 21.70 2.53
C PHE A 85 -15.52 22.10 1.76
N GLY A 86 -15.53 23.21 1.01
CA GLY A 86 -14.37 23.71 0.27
C GLY A 86 -13.80 22.73 -0.76
N ARG A 87 -14.63 21.89 -1.38
CA ARG A 87 -14.18 20.86 -2.33
C ARG A 87 -14.16 21.40 -3.77
N PRO A 88 -13.10 21.14 -4.56
CA PRO A 88 -13.01 21.64 -5.93
C PRO A 88 -14.04 21.00 -6.87
N PHE A 89 -14.56 21.77 -7.83
CA PHE A 89 -15.39 21.28 -8.92
C PHE A 89 -14.51 20.63 -10.00
N LYS A 90 -14.34 19.31 -9.94
CA LYS A 90 -13.84 18.55 -11.10
C LYS A 90 -14.89 18.60 -12.22
N GLU A 91 -14.54 19.14 -13.38
CA GLU A 91 -15.35 19.17 -14.61
C GLU A 91 -16.78 19.73 -14.41
N PRO A 92 -16.93 21.02 -14.06
CA PRO A 92 -18.25 21.62 -13.78
C PRO A 92 -19.18 21.59 -15.00
N CYS A 93 -18.66 21.83 -16.20
CA CYS A 93 -19.45 21.88 -17.43
C CYS A 93 -20.05 20.51 -17.78
N LEU A 94 -19.26 19.43 -17.70
CA LEU A 94 -19.73 18.08 -17.99
C LEU A 94 -20.81 17.64 -17.01
N ARG A 95 -20.65 17.95 -15.71
CA ARG A 95 -21.67 17.64 -14.70
C ARG A 95 -22.94 18.45 -14.89
N ALA A 96 -22.82 19.74 -15.20
CA ALA A 96 -23.98 20.58 -15.49
C ALA A 96 -24.75 20.04 -16.70
N PHE A 97 -24.05 19.64 -17.76
CA PHE A 97 -24.64 18.99 -18.93
C PHE A 97 -25.32 17.66 -18.56
N GLY A 98 -24.69 16.84 -17.71
CA GLY A 98 -25.28 15.60 -17.22
C GLY A 98 -26.59 15.81 -16.45
N TYR A 99 -26.62 16.77 -15.52
CA TYR A 99 -27.84 17.12 -14.78
C TYR A 99 -28.94 17.68 -15.70
N LEU A 100 -28.58 18.50 -16.68
CA LEU A 100 -29.53 18.99 -17.68
C LEU A 100 -30.15 17.84 -18.47
N LEU A 101 -29.32 16.89 -18.93
CA LEU A 101 -29.77 15.72 -19.67
C LEU A 101 -30.69 14.82 -18.82
N LEU A 102 -30.42 14.70 -17.52
CA LEU A 102 -31.29 13.98 -16.58
C LEU A 102 -32.65 14.65 -16.39
N ILE A 103 -32.68 15.98 -16.23
CA ILE A 103 -33.91 16.74 -16.03
C ILE A 103 -34.78 16.65 -17.29
N VAL A 104 -34.21 16.96 -18.47
CA VAL A 104 -34.94 16.93 -19.75
C VAL A 104 -35.36 15.50 -20.11
N GLY A 105 -34.47 14.53 -19.94
CA GLY A 105 -34.76 13.11 -20.22
C GLY A 105 -35.86 12.55 -19.32
N SER A 106 -35.88 12.92 -18.03
CA SER A 106 -36.90 12.47 -17.09
C SER A 106 -38.25 13.15 -17.35
N ALA A 107 -38.23 14.45 -17.66
CA ALA A 107 -39.42 15.21 -18.05
C ALA A 107 -40.09 14.57 -19.29
N ALA A 108 -39.31 14.29 -20.35
CA ALA A 108 -39.83 13.64 -21.55
C ALA A 108 -40.31 12.20 -21.28
N LEU A 109 -39.60 11.44 -20.45
CA LEU A 109 -39.98 10.06 -20.13
C LEU A 109 -41.29 10.00 -19.33
N LEU A 110 -41.48 10.92 -18.38
CA LEU A 110 -42.71 11.05 -17.60
C LEU A 110 -43.92 11.36 -18.50
N GLU A 111 -43.75 12.15 -19.56
CA GLU A 111 -44.83 12.43 -20.51
C GLU A 111 -45.24 11.19 -21.35
N LEU A 112 -44.31 10.26 -21.60
CA LEU A 112 -44.61 9.03 -22.35
C LEU A 112 -45.31 7.94 -21.53
N LEU A 113 -45.32 8.07 -20.20
CA LEU A 113 -45.95 7.10 -19.29
C LEU A 113 -47.47 7.28 -19.28
N PRO A 114 -48.24 6.19 -19.26
CA PRO A 114 -49.70 6.26 -19.24
C PRO A 114 -50.20 6.65 -17.85
N PHE A 115 -50.29 7.95 -17.59
CA PHE A 115 -51.05 8.48 -16.46
C PHE A 115 -52.54 8.53 -16.81
N ALA A 116 -53.43 8.25 -15.85
CA ALA A 116 -54.86 8.34 -16.10
C ALA A 116 -55.25 9.78 -16.45
N GLU A 117 -56.00 9.96 -17.52
CA GLU A 117 -56.47 11.29 -17.95
C GLU A 117 -57.22 11.99 -16.80
N GLY A 118 -56.83 13.23 -16.51
CA GLY A 118 -57.41 14.03 -15.41
C GLY A 118 -56.80 13.81 -14.02
N SER A 119 -55.71 13.05 -13.89
CA SER A 119 -55.06 12.84 -12.58
C SER A 119 -54.40 14.09 -12.00
N PHE A 120 -53.97 15.02 -12.85
CA PHE A 120 -53.25 16.23 -12.47
C PHE A 120 -53.70 17.40 -13.37
N ASP A 121 -53.73 18.60 -12.80
CA ASP A 121 -54.05 19.85 -13.53
C ASP A 121 -52.87 20.34 -14.41
N PHE A 122 -51.77 19.57 -14.47
CA PHE A 122 -50.56 19.85 -15.23
C PHE A 122 -50.03 18.58 -15.92
N HIS A 123 -49.23 18.77 -16.98
CA HIS A 123 -48.55 17.67 -17.66
C HIS A 123 -47.51 17.01 -16.75
N PRO A 124 -47.52 15.67 -16.56
CA PRO A 124 -46.55 14.97 -15.70
C PRO A 124 -45.09 15.24 -16.05
N GLY A 125 -44.78 15.46 -17.34
CA GLY A 125 -43.47 15.87 -17.83
C GLY A 125 -43.25 17.40 -17.93
N GLY A 126 -44.27 18.20 -17.63
CA GLY A 126 -44.30 19.64 -17.86
C GLY A 126 -44.15 20.01 -19.34
N PHE A 127 -44.07 21.32 -19.61
CA PHE A 127 -43.88 21.86 -20.95
C PHE A 127 -42.62 21.31 -21.64
N VAL A 128 -41.52 21.13 -20.90
CA VAL A 128 -40.27 20.57 -21.43
C VAL A 128 -40.45 19.11 -21.88
N GLY A 129 -41.21 18.32 -21.13
CA GLY A 129 -41.54 16.95 -21.49
C GLY A 129 -42.41 16.88 -22.75
N VAL A 130 -43.44 17.72 -22.84
CA VAL A 130 -44.32 17.82 -24.02
C VAL A 130 -43.53 18.23 -25.25
N LEU A 131 -42.67 19.25 -25.16
CA LEU A 131 -41.86 19.73 -26.28
C LEU A 131 -40.89 18.64 -26.78
N THR A 132 -40.18 18.00 -25.84
CA THR A 132 -39.19 16.97 -26.17
C THR A 132 -39.86 15.71 -26.72
N GLY A 133 -40.96 15.27 -26.10
CA GLY A 133 -41.77 14.15 -26.58
C GLY A 133 -42.37 14.42 -27.95
N GLY A 134 -42.91 15.62 -28.17
CA GLY A 134 -43.48 16.06 -29.44
C GLY A 134 -42.47 16.15 -30.58
N LEU A 135 -41.19 16.40 -30.28
CA LEU A 135 -40.12 16.34 -31.27
C LEU A 135 -39.64 14.91 -31.56
N LEU A 136 -39.58 14.04 -30.55
CA LEU A 136 -39.01 12.69 -30.71
C LEU A 136 -40.02 11.66 -31.21
N LEU A 137 -41.28 11.74 -30.80
CA LEU A 137 -42.31 10.74 -31.14
C LEU A 137 -42.58 10.62 -32.64
N PRO A 138 -42.76 11.73 -33.40
CA PRO A 138 -43.01 11.65 -34.84
C PRO A 138 -41.80 11.11 -35.62
N ASN A 139 -40.59 11.34 -35.12
CA ASN A 139 -39.35 11.01 -35.81
C ASN A 139 -38.84 9.59 -35.50
N LEU A 140 -39.11 9.06 -34.31
CA LEU A 140 -38.51 7.80 -33.82
C LEU A 140 -39.52 6.72 -33.43
N ASN A 141 -40.82 7.02 -33.49
CA ASN A 141 -41.90 6.19 -32.93
C ASN A 141 -41.75 5.94 -31.42
N ARG A 142 -42.80 5.45 -30.76
CA ARG A 142 -42.82 5.27 -29.29
C ARG A 142 -41.66 4.45 -28.75
N THR A 143 -41.33 3.34 -29.41
CA THR A 143 -40.23 2.45 -29.00
C THR A 143 -38.86 3.12 -29.16
N GLY A 144 -38.61 3.81 -30.28
CA GLY A 144 -37.34 4.49 -30.51
C GLY A 144 -37.14 5.69 -29.59
N THR A 145 -38.19 6.48 -29.36
CA THR A 145 -38.18 7.57 -28.38
C THR A 145 -37.83 7.07 -26.98
N PHE A 146 -38.43 5.95 -26.55
CA PHE A 146 -38.13 5.37 -25.23
C PHE A 146 -36.66 4.95 -25.10
N ILE A 147 -36.09 4.29 -26.13
CA ILE A 147 -34.68 3.88 -26.13
C ILE A 147 -33.75 5.11 -26.04
N VAL A 148 -34.02 6.14 -26.84
CA VAL A 148 -33.19 7.37 -26.84
C VAL A 148 -33.27 8.09 -25.49
N LEU A 149 -34.46 8.20 -24.89
CA LEU A 149 -34.62 8.84 -23.59
C LEU A 149 -33.94 8.06 -22.47
N VAL A 150 -34.06 6.73 -22.45
CA VAL A 150 -33.34 5.88 -21.48
C VAL A 150 -31.83 6.00 -21.68
N GLY A 151 -31.35 6.00 -22.92
CA GLY A 151 -29.95 6.22 -23.25
C GLY A 151 -29.44 7.58 -22.76
N ALA A 152 -30.22 8.65 -22.99
CA ALA A 152 -29.92 9.99 -22.50
C ALA A 152 -29.87 10.04 -20.97
N LEU A 153 -30.77 9.35 -20.27
CA LEU A 153 -30.71 9.23 -18.81
C LEU A 153 -29.44 8.51 -18.34
N VAL A 154 -29.06 7.40 -18.97
CA VAL A 154 -27.82 6.68 -18.63
C VAL A 154 -26.60 7.56 -18.84
N LEU A 155 -26.49 8.23 -20.00
CA LEU A 155 -25.42 9.18 -20.28
C LEU A 155 -25.43 10.35 -19.29
N GLY A 156 -26.61 10.83 -18.91
CA GLY A 156 -26.80 11.86 -17.90
C GLY A 156 -26.29 11.44 -16.53
N ILE A 157 -26.57 10.22 -16.08
CA ILE A 157 -26.05 9.67 -14.82
C ILE A 157 -24.52 9.58 -14.89
N LEU A 158 -23.95 9.10 -15.99
CA LEU A 158 -22.50 8.96 -16.16
C LEU A 158 -21.79 10.32 -16.18
N ALA A 159 -22.39 11.34 -16.78
CA ALA A 159 -21.83 12.69 -16.80
C ALA A 159 -22.03 13.43 -15.45
N ALA A 160 -23.17 13.22 -14.78
CA ALA A 160 -23.50 13.90 -13.52
C ALA A 160 -22.79 13.28 -12.30
N THR A 161 -22.55 11.96 -12.31
CA THR A 161 -21.99 11.20 -11.19
C THR A 161 -20.59 10.67 -11.51
N PRO A 162 -19.72 10.43 -10.52
CA PRO A 162 -18.43 9.77 -10.73
C PRO A 162 -18.55 8.26 -10.99
N PHE A 163 -19.76 7.75 -11.28
CA PHE A 163 -20.04 6.34 -11.45
C PHE A 163 -19.59 5.87 -12.84
N THR A 164 -18.90 4.74 -12.91
CA THR A 164 -18.53 4.09 -14.18
C THR A 164 -19.33 2.81 -14.37
N LEU A 165 -19.82 2.54 -15.59
CA LEU A 165 -20.57 1.31 -15.90
C LEU A 165 -19.76 0.04 -15.56
N ALA A 166 -18.44 0.09 -15.72
CA ALA A 166 -17.52 -0.98 -15.34
C ALA A 166 -17.50 -1.28 -13.82
N GLY A 167 -17.67 -0.25 -12.98
CA GLY A 167 -17.79 -0.39 -11.52
C GLY A 167 -19.15 -0.95 -11.06
N GLY A 168 -20.20 -0.79 -11.87
CA GLY A 168 -21.53 -1.35 -11.62
C GLY A 168 -21.64 -2.83 -12.01
N PHE A 169 -21.12 -3.19 -13.19
CA PHE A 169 -21.17 -4.57 -13.70
C PHE A 169 -20.37 -5.54 -12.84
N SER A 170 -19.21 -5.12 -12.33
CA SER A 170 -18.39 -5.92 -11.41
C SER A 170 -19.11 -6.25 -10.08
N ARG A 171 -20.09 -5.45 -9.65
CA ARG A 171 -20.91 -5.75 -8.46
C ARG A 171 -22.07 -6.70 -8.75
N PHE A 172 -22.59 -6.72 -9.98
CA PHE A 172 -23.70 -7.60 -10.38
C PHE A 172 -23.22 -9.01 -10.74
N GLU A 173 -22.04 -9.12 -11.36
CA GLU A 173 -21.44 -10.40 -11.74
C GLU A 173 -21.05 -11.28 -10.54
N LEU A 174 -20.78 -10.66 -9.38
CA LEU A 174 -20.47 -11.35 -8.12
C LEU A 174 -21.67 -12.03 -7.44
N ARG A 175 -22.91 -11.88 -7.97
CA ARG A 175 -24.12 -12.45 -7.36
C ARG A 175 -24.70 -13.68 -8.08
N ILE A 176 -24.21 -14.06 -9.27
CA ILE A 176 -24.84 -15.13 -10.09
C ILE A 176 -23.91 -16.32 -10.42
N ARG A 177 -22.62 -16.31 -10.06
CA ARG A 177 -21.73 -17.47 -10.29
C ARG A 177 -20.93 -17.87 -9.05
N GLN A 178 -21.54 -18.65 -8.17
CA GLN A 178 -20.79 -19.61 -7.36
C GLN A 178 -21.33 -21.02 -7.60
N PRO A 179 -20.55 -21.94 -8.21
CA PRO A 179 -20.92 -23.34 -8.27
C PRO A 179 -20.85 -23.91 -6.85
N ARG A 180 -21.92 -24.58 -6.42
CA ARG A 180 -21.93 -25.32 -5.14
C ARG A 180 -20.83 -26.40 -5.18
N PRO A 181 -19.87 -26.43 -4.26
CA PRO A 181 -18.87 -27.48 -4.25
C PRO A 181 -19.52 -28.83 -3.88
N GLY A 182 -19.28 -29.83 -4.75
CA GLY A 182 -19.70 -31.21 -4.58
C GLY A 182 -19.15 -31.85 -3.30
N LEU A 183 -19.82 -32.91 -2.86
CA LEU A 183 -19.55 -33.64 -1.61
C LEU A 183 -18.08 -34.04 -1.43
N ALA A 184 -17.38 -34.36 -2.52
CA ALA A 184 -15.95 -34.70 -2.51
C ALA A 184 -15.04 -33.53 -2.05
N GLY A 185 -15.38 -32.28 -2.40
CA GLY A 185 -14.64 -31.09 -1.95
C GLY A 185 -14.90 -30.75 -0.48
N ARG A 186 -16.09 -31.10 0.05
CA ARG A 186 -16.42 -31.02 1.48
C ARG A 186 -15.68 -32.08 2.29
N TRP A 187 -15.55 -33.29 1.75
CA TRP A 187 -14.82 -34.39 2.39
C TRP A 187 -13.31 -34.16 2.43
N ARG A 188 -12.72 -33.58 1.37
CA ARG A 188 -11.28 -33.27 1.36
C ARG A 188 -10.92 -32.18 2.39
N ARG A 189 -11.74 -31.13 2.51
CA ARG A 189 -11.61 -30.08 3.55
C ARG A 189 -11.90 -30.58 4.96
N TRP A 190 -12.81 -31.55 5.11
CA TRP A 190 -13.08 -32.20 6.40
C TRP A 190 -11.92 -33.08 6.87
N ARG A 191 -11.18 -33.71 5.94
CA ARG A 191 -10.02 -34.57 6.26
C ARG A 191 -8.74 -33.77 6.54
N GLU A 192 -8.53 -32.63 5.88
CA GLU A 192 -7.37 -31.75 6.12
C GLU A 192 -7.46 -30.98 7.46
N ASN A 193 -8.68 -30.69 7.95
CA ASN A 193 -8.91 -30.07 9.26
C ASN A 193 -8.83 -31.03 10.47
N ARG A 194 -8.37 -32.28 10.28
CA ARG A 194 -8.29 -33.31 11.33
C ARG A 194 -6.86 -33.77 11.68
N ARG A 195 -5.83 -33.02 11.33
CA ARG A 195 -4.49 -33.21 11.93
C ARG A 195 -4.37 -32.32 13.18
N PRO A 196 -4.04 -32.89 14.35
CA PRO A 196 -4.08 -32.14 15.60
C PRO A 196 -2.93 -31.13 15.64
N VAL A 197 -3.26 -29.85 15.43
CA VAL A 197 -2.47 -28.78 16.04
C VAL A 197 -2.79 -28.82 17.54
N ARG A 198 -1.74 -28.77 18.35
CA ARG A 198 -1.69 -28.88 19.82
C ARG A 198 -2.97 -28.42 20.53
N ALA A 199 -3.34 -29.17 21.56
CA ALA A 199 -4.50 -28.98 22.42
C ALA A 199 -4.71 -27.50 22.77
N VAL A 200 -5.63 -26.86 22.05
CA VAL A 200 -6.31 -25.67 22.55
C VAL A 200 -7.10 -26.17 23.75
N VAL A 201 -6.64 -25.83 24.95
CA VAL A 201 -7.40 -26.05 26.19
C VAL A 201 -8.68 -25.25 26.03
N ASN A 202 -9.73 -25.92 25.58
CA ASN A 202 -11.05 -25.34 25.39
C ASN A 202 -11.73 -25.35 26.76
N ILE A 203 -11.33 -24.42 27.61
CA ILE A 203 -11.95 -24.21 28.90
C ILE A 203 -13.36 -23.70 28.63
N LYS A 204 -14.35 -24.60 28.69
CA LYS A 204 -15.75 -24.19 28.77
C LYS A 204 -16.01 -23.77 30.22
N PRO A 205 -16.28 -22.50 30.52
CA PRO A 205 -16.73 -22.13 31.86
C PRO A 205 -18.01 -22.92 32.18
N PRO A 206 -18.17 -23.47 33.40
CA PRO A 206 -19.37 -24.21 33.76
C PRO A 206 -20.61 -23.32 33.60
N VAL A 207 -21.64 -23.85 32.95
CA VAL A 207 -22.84 -23.15 32.45
C VAL A 207 -23.83 -22.75 33.57
N GLN A 208 -23.49 -22.98 34.83
CA GLN A 208 -24.34 -22.72 35.99
C GLN A 208 -23.50 -22.13 37.13
N ALA A 209 -23.37 -20.81 37.14
CA ALA A 209 -23.14 -19.93 38.31
C ALA A 209 -22.54 -18.57 37.86
N LEU A 210 -23.27 -17.80 37.05
CA LEU A 210 -22.97 -16.37 36.84
C LEU A 210 -24.27 -15.55 36.84
N GLN A 211 -25.19 -15.89 37.75
CA GLN A 211 -26.09 -14.88 38.31
C GLN A 211 -25.35 -14.24 39.47
N LEU A 212 -25.02 -12.96 39.31
CA LEU A 212 -24.38 -12.14 40.33
C LEU A 212 -25.28 -12.10 41.57
N THR A 213 -24.87 -12.79 42.63
CA THR A 213 -25.37 -12.50 43.98
C THR A 213 -24.79 -11.15 44.44
N PRO A 214 -25.52 -10.34 45.21
CA PRO A 214 -25.00 -9.06 45.69
C PRO A 214 -23.83 -9.26 46.66
N ARG A 215 -22.73 -8.57 46.33
CA ARG A 215 -21.58 -8.12 47.14
C ARG A 215 -21.46 -8.63 48.60
N PRO A 216 -20.37 -9.33 48.97
CA PRO A 216 -19.90 -9.35 50.36
C PRO A 216 -19.16 -8.04 50.71
N GLU A 217 -19.34 -7.61 51.97
CA GLU A 217 -18.71 -6.42 52.57
C GLU A 217 -17.17 -6.48 52.58
N PRO A 218 -16.48 -5.32 52.56
CA PRO A 218 -15.03 -5.25 52.43
C PRO A 218 -14.31 -5.69 53.72
N VAL A 219 -13.52 -6.76 53.63
CA VAL A 219 -12.57 -7.17 54.67
C VAL A 219 -11.35 -6.24 54.65
N LYS A 220 -10.98 -5.71 55.83
CA LYS A 220 -9.79 -4.87 56.06
C LYS A 220 -8.49 -5.62 55.71
N ALA A 221 -7.64 -4.99 54.91
CA ALA A 221 -6.28 -5.45 54.64
C ALA A 221 -5.36 -5.24 55.87
N PRO A 222 -4.47 -6.19 56.20
CA PRO A 222 -3.35 -5.96 57.11
C PRO A 222 -2.14 -5.32 56.38
N ALA A 223 -1.35 -4.58 57.14
CA ALA A 223 -0.17 -3.81 56.72
C ALA A 223 1.02 -4.69 56.26
N PRO A 224 1.92 -4.16 55.42
CA PRO A 224 3.05 -4.92 54.88
C PRO A 224 4.19 -5.11 55.91
N PRO A 225 4.90 -6.26 55.92
CA PRO A 225 6.08 -6.43 56.74
C PRO A 225 7.33 -5.78 56.12
N ARG A 226 8.21 -5.36 57.03
CA ARG A 226 9.53 -4.72 56.83
C ARG A 226 10.46 -5.50 55.91
N VAL A 227 11.15 -4.76 55.05
CA VAL A 227 12.33 -5.15 54.29
C VAL A 227 13.48 -5.47 55.25
N ALA A 228 14.04 -6.67 55.14
CA ALA A 228 15.35 -7.02 55.71
C ALA A 228 16.38 -7.14 54.57
N ALA A 229 17.57 -6.64 54.82
CA ALA A 229 18.66 -6.41 53.88
C ALA A 229 19.19 -7.70 53.22
N ARG A 230 19.53 -7.60 51.92
CA ARG A 230 20.41 -8.54 51.22
C ARG A 230 21.87 -8.03 51.26
N PRO A 231 22.87 -8.93 51.33
CA PRO A 231 24.29 -8.57 51.31
C PRO A 231 24.80 -8.24 49.90
N ALA A 232 25.98 -7.59 49.89
CA ALA A 232 26.70 -6.99 48.76
C ALA A 232 27.34 -8.04 47.80
N PRO A 233 27.91 -7.62 46.64
CA PRO A 233 28.02 -8.43 45.43
C PRO A 233 29.29 -9.30 45.39
N VAL A 234 29.18 -10.47 44.74
CA VAL A 234 30.32 -11.25 44.25
C VAL A 234 30.64 -10.78 42.83
N ARG A 235 31.91 -10.47 42.61
CA ARG A 235 32.50 -9.99 41.36
C ARG A 235 33.03 -11.22 40.62
N GLU A 236 32.50 -11.50 39.42
CA GLU A 236 33.08 -12.49 38.51
C GLU A 236 33.76 -11.79 37.34
N GLU A 237 34.94 -12.31 37.01
CA GLU A 237 35.98 -11.73 36.17
C GLU A 237 35.67 -11.91 34.68
N VAL A 238 35.84 -10.85 33.90
CA VAL A 238 35.86 -10.90 32.44
C VAL A 238 37.18 -11.53 32.02
N ARG A 239 37.11 -12.67 31.34
CA ARG A 239 38.24 -13.33 30.69
C ARG A 239 38.25 -12.89 29.23
N GLU A 240 39.24 -12.08 28.85
CA GLU A 240 39.51 -11.71 27.47
C GLU A 240 40.02 -12.94 26.70
N GLU A 241 39.31 -13.33 25.65
CA GLU A 241 39.86 -14.20 24.60
C GLU A 241 40.25 -13.34 23.40
N THR A 242 41.54 -13.34 23.11
CA THR A 242 42.20 -12.70 21.98
C THR A 242 41.71 -13.32 20.67
N MET A 243 41.00 -12.55 19.83
CA MET A 243 40.67 -12.95 18.47
C MET A 243 41.89 -12.77 17.55
N GLU A 244 42.41 -13.88 17.02
CA GLU A 244 43.33 -13.86 15.87
C GLU A 244 42.60 -13.47 14.58
N ALA A 245 43.29 -12.69 13.75
CA ALA A 245 42.80 -12.17 12.47
C ALA A 245 42.69 -13.27 11.40
N PRO A 246 41.63 -13.28 10.56
CA PRO A 246 41.54 -14.19 9.42
C PRO A 246 42.41 -13.73 8.22
N PRO A 247 42.92 -14.66 7.40
CA PRO A 247 43.80 -14.35 6.27
C PRO A 247 43.02 -13.86 5.03
N ALA A 248 43.74 -13.19 4.15
CA ALA A 248 43.25 -12.57 2.92
C ALA A 248 42.58 -13.56 1.94
N PRO A 249 41.54 -13.13 1.19
CA PRO A 249 40.79 -14.01 0.30
C PRO A 249 41.54 -14.27 -1.01
N SER A 250 41.71 -15.55 -1.34
CA SER A 250 42.14 -16.02 -2.66
C SER A 250 40.99 -15.96 -3.67
N ALA A 251 41.30 -15.44 -4.85
CA ALA A 251 40.38 -15.27 -5.97
C ALA A 251 39.77 -16.58 -6.52
N GLY A 252 38.49 -16.49 -6.89
CA GLY A 252 37.90 -17.32 -7.95
C GLY A 252 37.14 -18.58 -7.52
N ALA A 253 35.94 -18.42 -6.95
CA ALA A 253 34.98 -19.54 -6.86
C ALA A 253 34.04 -19.52 -8.08
N ARG A 254 34.11 -20.60 -8.88
CA ARG A 254 33.23 -20.85 -10.03
C ARG A 254 31.76 -20.96 -9.59
N ALA A 255 30.85 -20.43 -10.42
CA ALA A 255 29.41 -20.58 -10.30
C ALA A 255 29.01 -22.07 -10.21
N GLY A 256 28.32 -22.45 -9.13
CA GLY A 256 27.79 -23.81 -8.94
C GLY A 256 27.72 -24.33 -7.48
N ASN A 257 28.41 -23.71 -6.52
CA ASN A 257 28.53 -24.22 -5.14
C ASN A 257 27.86 -23.37 -4.05
N PHE A 258 26.90 -22.51 -4.40
CA PHE A 258 26.21 -21.68 -3.41
C PHE A 258 25.34 -22.55 -2.47
N ARG A 259 25.56 -22.43 -1.16
CA ARG A 259 24.83 -23.15 -0.10
C ARG A 259 23.99 -22.16 0.71
N ILE A 260 22.73 -22.54 0.93
CA ILE A 260 21.80 -21.82 1.79
C ILE A 260 22.32 -21.90 3.25
N PRO A 261 22.18 -20.83 4.06
CA PRO A 261 22.58 -20.83 5.46
C PRO A 261 21.94 -21.97 6.26
N ASP A 262 22.65 -22.50 7.25
CA ASP A 262 22.11 -23.49 8.18
C ASP A 262 21.20 -22.82 9.22
N VAL A 263 20.10 -23.48 9.58
CA VAL A 263 19.12 -22.99 10.55
C VAL A 263 19.72 -22.90 11.96
N GLU A 264 20.83 -23.58 12.22
CA GLU A 264 21.60 -23.45 13.47
C GLU A 264 22.17 -22.05 13.71
N LEU A 265 22.29 -21.21 12.68
CA LEU A 265 22.65 -19.80 12.82
C LEU A 265 21.56 -18.97 13.51
N LEU A 266 20.33 -19.50 13.61
CA LEU A 266 19.24 -18.88 14.33
C LEU A 266 19.09 -19.49 15.74
N SER A 267 18.71 -18.65 16.69
CA SER A 267 18.42 -19.00 18.07
C SER A 267 17.11 -19.78 18.20
N VAL A 268 17.08 -20.71 19.15
CA VAL A 268 15.86 -21.48 19.49
C VAL A 268 15.03 -20.66 20.47
N GLY A 269 13.72 -20.63 20.26
CA GLY A 269 12.80 -19.98 21.20
C GLY A 269 12.70 -20.68 22.54
N GLU A 270 12.29 -19.91 23.56
CA GLU A 270 11.99 -20.45 24.88
C GLU A 270 10.75 -21.35 24.83
N ASN A 271 10.67 -22.31 25.77
CA ASN A 271 9.49 -23.16 25.86
C ASN A 271 8.24 -22.31 26.20
N PRO A 272 7.06 -22.63 25.63
CA PRO A 272 5.84 -21.90 25.91
C PRO A 272 5.52 -21.90 27.41
N PHE A 273 5.12 -20.74 27.94
CA PHE A 273 4.67 -20.63 29.33
C PHE A 273 3.42 -21.51 29.56
N PRO A 274 3.33 -22.23 30.69
CA PRO A 274 2.15 -23.00 31.02
C PRO A 274 0.95 -22.06 31.22
N VAL A 275 -0.20 -22.45 30.68
CA VAL A 275 -1.44 -21.67 30.79
C VAL A 275 -2.08 -21.91 32.15
N ASP A 276 -2.25 -20.86 32.95
CA ASP A 276 -3.01 -20.92 34.20
C ASP A 276 -4.52 -20.78 33.93
N GLU A 277 -5.24 -21.90 34.01
CA GLU A 277 -6.69 -21.93 33.78
C GLU A 277 -7.46 -21.07 34.80
N THR A 278 -6.97 -20.96 36.04
CA THR A 278 -7.66 -20.22 37.10
C THR A 278 -7.57 -18.72 36.85
N GLU A 279 -6.39 -18.22 36.47
CA GLU A 279 -6.20 -16.81 36.08
C GLU A 279 -7.10 -16.44 34.89
N LEU A 280 -7.17 -17.32 33.88
CA LEU A 280 -8.02 -17.10 32.70
C LEU A 280 -9.50 -17.03 33.06
N MET A 281 -9.98 -17.89 33.97
CA MET A 281 -11.37 -17.83 34.43
C MET A 281 -11.66 -16.55 35.22
N GLU A 282 -10.75 -16.10 36.08
CA GLU A 282 -10.90 -14.84 36.82
C GLU A 282 -10.95 -13.64 35.88
N ARG A 283 -10.05 -13.58 34.89
CA ARG A 283 -10.09 -12.56 33.84
C ARG A 283 -11.39 -12.59 33.06
N ALA A 284 -11.89 -13.76 32.68
CA ALA A 284 -13.17 -13.89 31.97
C ALA A 284 -14.35 -13.35 32.80
N ARG A 285 -14.38 -13.63 34.11
CA ARG A 285 -15.38 -13.09 35.04
C ARG A 285 -15.28 -11.57 35.15
N LEU A 286 -14.06 -11.04 35.26
CA LEU A 286 -13.80 -9.61 35.34
C LEU A 286 -14.28 -8.89 34.07
N ILE A 287 -13.96 -9.42 32.88
CA ILE A 287 -14.42 -8.86 31.59
C ILE A 287 -15.94 -8.84 31.53
N ALA A 288 -16.61 -9.94 31.88
CA ALA A 288 -18.07 -10.01 31.88
C ALA A 288 -18.70 -9.01 32.87
N ALA A 289 -18.15 -8.89 34.07
CA ALA A 289 -18.60 -7.94 35.07
C ALA A 289 -18.43 -6.49 34.59
N LYS A 290 -17.28 -6.15 33.99
CA LYS A 290 -17.03 -4.82 33.43
C LYS A 290 -17.94 -4.49 32.26
N CYS A 291 -18.19 -5.43 31.35
CA CYS A 291 -19.19 -5.21 30.29
C CYS A 291 -20.59 -4.90 30.86
N ALA A 292 -21.00 -5.60 31.93
CA ALA A 292 -22.30 -5.38 32.57
C ALA A 292 -22.40 -4.01 33.26
N GLU A 293 -21.32 -3.50 33.86
CA GLU A 293 -21.27 -2.14 34.44
C GLU A 293 -21.59 -1.04 33.40
N PHE A 294 -21.30 -1.27 32.12
CA PHE A 294 -21.60 -0.35 31.01
C PHE A 294 -22.90 -0.69 30.27
N ASP A 295 -23.77 -1.51 30.86
CA ASP A 295 -25.04 -1.98 30.29
C ASP A 295 -24.83 -2.68 28.93
N VAL A 296 -23.74 -3.44 28.83
CA VAL A 296 -23.44 -4.39 27.76
C VAL A 296 -23.51 -5.80 28.33
N ASN A 297 -24.74 -6.32 28.44
CA ASN A 297 -25.00 -7.63 28.99
C ASN A 297 -24.64 -8.75 27.99
N GLY A 298 -24.13 -9.86 28.53
CA GLY A 298 -23.71 -11.03 27.76
C GLY A 298 -22.85 -11.97 28.61
N ARG A 299 -22.23 -12.95 27.96
CA ARG A 299 -21.40 -13.96 28.65
C ARG A 299 -20.19 -14.37 27.82
N ILE A 300 -19.14 -14.86 28.50
CA ILE A 300 -18.01 -15.51 27.84
C ILE A 300 -18.37 -16.96 27.52
N ASP A 301 -18.37 -17.33 26.25
CA ASP A 301 -18.67 -18.69 25.77
C ASP A 301 -17.42 -19.60 25.82
N LYS A 302 -16.28 -19.07 25.39
CA LYS A 302 -15.01 -19.80 25.27
C LYS A 302 -13.81 -18.90 25.51
N ILE A 303 -12.70 -19.50 25.92
CA ILE A 303 -11.40 -18.85 26.08
C ILE A 303 -10.40 -19.55 25.15
N HIS A 304 -9.68 -18.77 24.37
CA HIS A 304 -8.66 -19.24 23.43
C HIS A 304 -7.31 -18.62 23.79
N PRO A 305 -6.49 -19.30 24.62
CA PRO A 305 -5.15 -18.80 24.94
C PRO A 305 -4.26 -18.87 23.69
N GLY A 306 -3.48 -17.81 23.50
CA GLY A 306 -2.49 -17.67 22.43
C GLY A 306 -1.13 -17.25 22.97
N PRO A 307 -0.10 -17.10 22.10
CA PRO A 307 1.27 -16.79 22.55
C PRO A 307 1.42 -15.38 23.14
N VAL A 308 0.74 -14.39 22.58
CA VAL A 308 0.86 -12.97 22.99
C VAL A 308 -0.45 -12.43 23.57
N VAL A 309 -1.58 -12.85 23.02
CA VAL A 309 -2.92 -12.47 23.46
C VAL A 309 -3.78 -13.70 23.71
N THR A 310 -4.74 -13.56 24.62
CA THR A 310 -5.82 -14.52 24.83
C THR A 310 -7.11 -13.94 24.29
N THR A 311 -7.83 -14.71 23.47
CA THR A 311 -9.14 -14.32 22.93
C THR A 311 -10.25 -14.85 23.82
N PHE A 312 -11.02 -13.95 24.42
CA PHE A 312 -12.24 -14.25 25.15
C PHE A 312 -13.44 -14.09 24.22
N GLU A 313 -14.14 -15.19 23.94
CA GLU A 313 -15.31 -15.21 23.05
C GLU A 313 -16.54 -14.72 23.81
N PHE A 314 -16.90 -13.45 23.63
CA PHE A 314 -18.06 -12.83 24.25
C PHE A 314 -19.32 -12.98 23.37
N LYS A 315 -20.36 -13.56 23.94
CA LYS A 315 -21.70 -13.65 23.34
C LYS A 315 -22.59 -12.56 23.96
N PRO A 316 -22.90 -11.48 23.22
CA PRO A 316 -23.79 -10.45 23.71
C PRO A 316 -25.25 -10.95 23.77
N ASP A 317 -26.03 -10.36 24.68
CA ASP A 317 -27.47 -10.60 24.74
C ASP A 317 -28.21 -9.96 23.56
N ALA A 318 -29.45 -10.41 23.32
CA ALA A 318 -30.27 -9.90 22.23
C ALA A 318 -30.49 -8.39 22.37
N GLY A 319 -30.31 -7.66 21.27
CA GLY A 319 -30.50 -6.20 21.22
C GLY A 319 -29.22 -5.37 21.45
N VAL A 320 -28.14 -5.97 21.96
CA VAL A 320 -26.85 -5.27 22.11
C VAL A 320 -26.20 -5.07 20.73
N LYS A 321 -26.00 -3.80 20.35
CA LYS A 321 -25.35 -3.46 19.08
C LYS A 321 -23.85 -3.66 19.17
N TYR A 322 -23.25 -4.21 18.10
CA TYR A 322 -21.79 -4.37 17.98
C TYR A 322 -21.01 -3.07 18.25
N ALA A 323 -21.50 -1.94 17.72
CA ALA A 323 -20.87 -0.63 17.89
C ALA A 323 -20.73 -0.22 19.37
N ARG A 324 -21.68 -0.65 20.22
CA ARG A 324 -21.64 -0.39 21.66
C ARG A 324 -20.50 -1.16 22.32
N ILE A 325 -20.34 -2.44 21.98
CA ILE A 325 -19.26 -3.29 22.49
C ILE A 325 -17.89 -2.72 22.07
N THR A 326 -17.72 -2.37 20.80
CA THR A 326 -16.45 -1.79 20.31
C THR A 326 -16.17 -0.40 20.84
N GLY A 327 -17.20 0.33 21.29
CA GLY A 327 -17.04 1.65 21.91
C GLY A 327 -16.42 1.56 23.33
N LEU A 328 -16.55 0.42 23.99
CA LEU A 328 -16.06 0.20 25.36
C LEU A 328 -14.59 -0.24 25.44
N VAL A 329 -13.86 -0.31 24.32
CA VAL A 329 -12.47 -0.84 24.34
C VAL A 329 -11.61 -0.10 25.35
N ASP A 330 -11.63 1.24 25.32
CA ASP A 330 -10.79 2.07 26.18
C ASP A 330 -11.19 1.95 27.67
N ASP A 331 -12.50 1.89 27.95
CA ASP A 331 -13.04 1.70 29.30
C ASP A 331 -12.76 0.28 29.85
N LEU A 332 -12.86 -0.75 29.01
CA LEU A 332 -12.54 -2.12 29.37
C LEU A 332 -11.04 -2.28 29.66
N CYS A 333 -10.16 -1.67 28.85
CA CYS A 333 -8.72 -1.63 29.09
C CYS A 333 -8.42 -1.10 30.49
N LEU A 334 -9.03 0.05 30.86
CA LEU A 334 -8.86 0.65 32.18
C LEU A 334 -9.40 -0.26 33.30
N GLY A 335 -10.58 -0.85 33.09
CA GLY A 335 -11.25 -1.70 34.07
C GLY A 335 -10.49 -2.99 34.39
N ILE A 336 -9.83 -3.60 33.40
CA ILE A 336 -9.06 -4.84 33.58
C ILE A 336 -7.54 -4.60 33.71
N LYS A 337 -7.10 -3.34 33.73
CA LYS A 337 -5.68 -2.94 33.80
C LYS A 337 -4.83 -3.51 32.65
N ALA A 338 -5.39 -3.56 31.46
CA ALA A 338 -4.67 -3.96 30.25
C ALA A 338 -4.07 -2.74 29.54
N GLU A 339 -2.89 -2.92 28.93
CA GLU A 339 -2.22 -1.87 28.13
C GLU A 339 -3.06 -1.46 26.91
N SER A 340 -3.52 -2.45 26.15
CA SER A 340 -4.46 -2.26 25.05
C SER A 340 -5.27 -3.55 24.82
N MET A 341 -6.41 -3.43 24.17
CA MET A 341 -7.28 -4.55 23.81
C MET A 341 -7.84 -4.33 22.41
N ARG A 342 -8.16 -5.44 21.75
CA ARG A 342 -8.81 -5.41 20.44
C ARG A 342 -10.10 -6.21 20.49
N ILE A 343 -11.15 -5.64 19.91
CA ILE A 343 -12.47 -6.28 19.83
C ILE A 343 -12.83 -6.45 18.36
N ASP A 344 -13.00 -7.69 17.93
CA ASP A 344 -13.33 -8.02 16.55
C ASP A 344 -14.34 -9.17 16.45
N ARG A 345 -15.00 -9.30 15.31
CA ARG A 345 -15.99 -10.35 15.06
C ARG A 345 -15.30 -11.67 14.77
N ILE A 346 -15.82 -12.75 15.36
CA ILE A 346 -15.34 -14.10 15.04
C ILE A 346 -16.10 -14.62 13.81
N PRO A 347 -15.43 -14.97 12.70
CA PRO A 347 -16.11 -15.44 11.50
C PRO A 347 -16.91 -16.72 11.72
N GLY A 348 -18.10 -16.76 11.12
CA GLY A 348 -18.97 -17.93 11.21
C GLY A 348 -19.62 -18.13 12.57
N LYS A 349 -19.47 -17.17 13.52
CA LYS A 349 -20.09 -17.22 14.84
C LYS A 349 -20.82 -15.90 15.15
N ALA A 350 -21.85 -15.99 16.00
CA ALA A 350 -22.59 -14.84 16.52
C ALA A 350 -21.96 -14.30 17.82
N THR A 351 -20.62 -14.24 17.85
CA THR A 351 -19.82 -13.88 19.02
C THR A 351 -18.73 -12.89 18.63
N VAL A 352 -18.26 -12.15 19.63
CA VAL A 352 -17.22 -11.14 19.50
C VAL A 352 -15.99 -11.64 20.24
N GLY A 353 -14.83 -11.59 19.60
CA GLY A 353 -13.55 -11.90 20.22
C GLY A 353 -13.01 -10.66 20.92
N ILE A 354 -12.81 -10.76 22.23
CA ILE A 354 -12.11 -9.75 23.03
C ILE A 354 -10.69 -10.26 23.22
N GLU A 355 -9.74 -9.67 22.51
CA GLU A 355 -8.32 -10.03 22.53
C GLU A 355 -7.62 -9.22 23.64
N VAL A 356 -7.21 -9.91 24.70
CA VAL A 356 -6.55 -9.32 25.88
C VAL A 356 -5.09 -9.78 25.92
N PRO A 357 -4.12 -8.89 26.21
CA PRO A 357 -2.72 -9.26 26.33
C PRO A 357 -2.48 -10.23 27.49
N ASN A 358 -1.61 -11.22 27.25
CA ASN A 358 -1.11 -12.09 28.30
C ASN A 358 -0.17 -11.31 29.24
N VAL A 359 -0.03 -11.75 30.49
CA VAL A 359 1.00 -11.23 31.42
C VAL A 359 2.39 -11.51 30.87
N HIS A 360 2.62 -12.77 30.48
CA HIS A 360 3.84 -13.24 29.87
C HIS A 360 3.59 -13.44 28.37
N ARG A 361 4.23 -12.62 27.55
CA ARG A 361 4.12 -12.67 26.07
C ARG A 361 5.30 -13.47 25.54
N GLU A 362 5.03 -14.48 24.72
CA GLU A 362 6.06 -15.28 24.05
C GLU A 362 6.77 -14.47 22.95
N ILE A 363 8.10 -14.56 22.87
CA ILE A 363 8.88 -14.05 21.74
C ILE A 363 8.89 -15.12 20.65
N ILE A 364 8.44 -14.76 19.45
CA ILE A 364 8.33 -15.69 18.33
C ILE A 364 9.63 -15.67 17.55
N MET A 365 10.54 -16.59 17.84
CA MET A 365 11.83 -16.66 17.12
C MET A 365 11.63 -17.07 15.66
N LEU A 366 12.35 -16.42 14.74
CA LEU A 366 12.30 -16.71 13.31
C LEU A 366 12.65 -18.18 13.00
N ARG A 367 13.58 -18.78 13.76
CA ARG A 367 13.96 -20.19 13.64
C ARG A 367 12.77 -21.12 13.62
N GLU A 368 11.83 -20.93 14.55
CA GLU A 368 10.66 -21.80 14.69
C GLU A 368 9.78 -21.81 13.43
N LEU A 369 9.77 -20.69 12.71
CA LEU A 369 9.03 -20.53 11.47
C LEU A 369 9.80 -21.14 10.30
N ILE A 370 11.11 -20.93 10.23
CA ILE A 370 11.97 -21.51 9.18
C ILE A 370 12.03 -23.04 9.28
N ASP A 371 12.11 -23.58 10.50
CA ASP A 371 12.09 -25.02 10.78
C ASP A 371 10.73 -25.69 10.49
N SER A 372 9.67 -24.89 10.41
CA SER A 372 8.32 -25.41 10.21
C SER A 372 8.13 -26.09 8.85
N ASP A 373 7.30 -27.13 8.86
CA ASP A 373 6.92 -27.88 7.66
C ASP A 373 6.31 -27.00 6.56
N SER A 374 5.53 -25.98 6.96
CA SER A 374 4.88 -25.05 6.03
C SER A 374 5.90 -24.18 5.29
N PHE A 375 6.98 -23.77 5.95
CA PHE A 375 8.06 -23.04 5.31
C PHE A 375 8.92 -23.96 4.44
N ARG A 376 9.44 -25.06 5.01
CA ARG A 376 10.37 -25.97 4.30
C ARG A 376 9.78 -26.56 3.02
N LYS A 377 8.49 -26.94 3.04
CA LYS A 377 7.80 -27.54 1.89
C LYS A 377 7.27 -26.51 0.88
N SER A 378 7.35 -25.20 1.19
CA SER A 378 6.88 -24.18 0.26
C SER A 378 7.77 -24.12 -1.00
N PRO A 379 7.19 -24.23 -2.21
CA PRO A 379 7.94 -24.19 -3.46
C PRO A 379 8.36 -22.78 -3.87
N SER A 380 7.75 -21.73 -3.30
CA SER A 380 8.06 -20.35 -3.67
C SER A 380 9.38 -19.91 -3.06
N LYS A 381 10.25 -19.34 -3.89
CA LYS A 381 11.51 -18.70 -3.48
C LYS A 381 11.30 -17.39 -2.72
N LEU A 382 10.11 -16.81 -2.83
CA LEU A 382 9.71 -15.59 -2.16
C LEU A 382 8.71 -15.84 -1.01
N THR A 383 8.83 -17.00 -0.36
CA THR A 383 8.06 -17.30 0.85
C THR A 383 8.56 -16.43 1.99
N LEU A 384 7.68 -15.69 2.64
CA LEU A 384 8.01 -14.87 3.82
C LEU A 384 7.39 -15.49 5.08
N ALA A 385 8.21 -15.70 6.10
CA ALA A 385 7.77 -16.12 7.41
C ALA A 385 7.35 -14.90 8.24
N LEU A 386 6.05 -14.62 8.30
CA LEU A 386 5.57 -13.41 8.97
C LEU A 386 5.55 -13.53 10.48
N GLY A 387 5.19 -14.71 11.02
CA GLY A 387 4.96 -14.85 12.46
C GLY A 387 4.02 -16.00 12.83
N LYS A 388 3.38 -15.88 14.00
CA LYS A 388 2.28 -16.76 14.43
C LYS A 388 0.95 -16.00 14.45
N LEU A 389 -0.14 -16.70 14.16
CA LEU A 389 -1.49 -16.22 14.37
C LEU A 389 -1.81 -16.08 15.87
N ILE A 390 -2.95 -15.45 16.19
CA ILE A 390 -3.46 -15.34 17.56
C ILE A 390 -3.62 -16.69 18.28
N ASN A 391 -3.79 -17.79 17.55
CA ASN A 391 -3.89 -19.15 18.09
C ASN A 391 -2.53 -19.89 18.15
N GLY A 392 -1.42 -19.22 17.86
CA GLY A 392 -0.08 -19.80 17.85
C GLY A 392 0.30 -20.57 16.58
N ALA A 393 -0.60 -20.69 15.60
CA ALA A 393 -0.25 -21.38 14.35
C ALA A 393 0.75 -20.55 13.52
N PRO A 394 1.82 -21.16 12.97
CA PRO A 394 2.78 -20.47 12.13
C PRO A 394 2.10 -19.96 10.85
N TYR A 395 2.42 -18.73 10.45
CA TYR A 395 1.83 -18.06 9.30
C TYR A 395 2.90 -17.68 8.29
N MET A 396 2.81 -18.31 7.11
CA MET A 396 3.68 -18.06 5.97
C MET A 396 2.89 -17.40 4.85
N THR A 397 3.58 -16.56 4.10
CA THR A 397 3.00 -15.79 3.01
C THR A 397 3.93 -15.87 1.80
N ASP A 398 3.48 -15.42 0.62
CA ASP A 398 4.24 -15.58 -0.63
C ASP A 398 4.18 -14.27 -1.44
N LEU A 399 5.32 -13.59 -1.54
CA LEU A 399 5.43 -12.31 -2.24
C LEU A 399 5.11 -12.45 -3.72
N ALA A 400 5.37 -13.60 -4.35
CA ALA A 400 5.02 -13.82 -5.76
C ALA A 400 3.50 -13.77 -6.01
N LYS A 401 2.70 -14.15 -5.01
CA LYS A 401 1.23 -14.07 -5.04
C LYS A 401 0.71 -12.70 -4.61
N MET A 402 1.50 -11.99 -3.81
CA MET A 402 1.25 -10.67 -3.23
C MET A 402 2.25 -9.71 -3.85
N PRO A 403 2.20 -9.50 -5.17
CA PRO A 403 3.37 -9.08 -5.96
C PRO A 403 4.09 -7.87 -5.39
N HIS A 404 3.36 -7.01 -4.68
CA HIS A 404 3.90 -5.90 -3.93
C HIS A 404 3.27 -5.83 -2.53
N LEU A 405 4.07 -5.42 -1.55
CA LEU A 405 3.72 -5.35 -0.14
C LEU A 405 4.00 -3.94 0.40
N LEU A 406 3.01 -3.34 1.07
CA LEU A 406 3.18 -2.07 1.79
C LEU A 406 3.19 -2.35 3.30
N ILE A 407 4.19 -1.84 4.00
CA ILE A 407 4.41 -2.01 5.43
C ILE A 407 4.46 -0.62 6.08
N ALA A 408 3.70 -0.41 7.14
CA ALA A 408 3.76 0.85 7.88
C ALA A 408 3.51 0.67 9.38
N GLY A 409 4.06 1.57 10.18
CA GLY A 409 3.94 1.56 11.64
C GLY A 409 4.77 2.65 12.30
N ALA A 410 4.51 2.93 13.57
CA ALA A 410 5.34 3.87 14.32
C ALA A 410 6.75 3.31 14.57
N THR A 411 7.72 4.19 14.84
CA THR A 411 9.06 3.81 15.29
C THR A 411 8.98 2.90 16.51
N GLY A 412 9.79 1.83 16.54
CA GLY A 412 9.79 0.85 17.64
C GLY A 412 8.61 -0.14 17.63
N ALA A 413 7.67 -0.06 16.68
CA ALA A 413 6.54 -0.99 16.62
C ALA A 413 6.90 -2.40 16.12
N GLY A 414 8.12 -2.60 15.59
CA GLY A 414 8.61 -3.87 15.04
C GLY A 414 8.74 -3.93 13.52
N LYS A 415 8.59 -2.79 12.82
CA LYS A 415 8.69 -2.68 11.35
C LYS A 415 10.02 -3.23 10.82
N SER A 416 11.14 -2.76 11.36
CA SER A 416 12.48 -3.10 10.87
C SER A 416 12.86 -4.55 11.15
N VAL A 417 12.53 -5.06 12.34
CA VAL A 417 12.70 -6.48 12.69
C VAL A 417 11.89 -7.37 11.73
N ALA A 418 10.65 -6.99 11.40
CA ALA A 418 9.85 -7.73 10.45
C ALA A 418 10.41 -7.65 9.01
N LEU A 419 10.98 -6.51 8.60
CA LEU A 419 11.68 -6.37 7.32
C LEU A 419 12.87 -7.35 7.25
N ASN A 420 13.68 -7.40 8.31
CA ASN A 420 14.79 -8.34 8.44
C ASN A 420 14.32 -9.79 8.42
N ALA A 421 13.22 -10.12 9.09
CA ALA A 421 12.63 -11.45 9.04
C ALA A 421 12.17 -11.84 7.63
N MET A 422 11.59 -10.90 6.87
CA MET A 422 11.18 -11.13 5.49
C MET A 422 12.36 -11.33 4.54
N ILE A 423 13.40 -10.50 4.63
CA ILE A 423 14.63 -10.62 3.83
C ILE A 423 15.31 -11.96 4.15
N THR A 424 15.50 -12.25 5.43
CA THR A 424 16.09 -13.50 5.92
C THR A 424 15.30 -14.72 5.44
N SER A 425 13.97 -14.66 5.45
CA SER A 425 13.12 -15.74 4.90
C SER A 425 13.46 -16.07 3.44
N ILE A 426 13.73 -15.06 2.61
CA ILE A 426 14.12 -15.26 1.21
C ILE A 426 15.54 -15.84 1.13
N LEU A 427 16.47 -15.34 1.94
CA LEU A 427 17.86 -15.84 1.99
C LEU A 427 17.96 -17.32 2.42
N TYR A 428 17.02 -17.80 3.24
CA TYR A 428 16.88 -19.22 3.58
C TYR A 428 16.21 -20.09 2.50
N LYS A 429 15.85 -19.53 1.34
CA LYS A 429 15.19 -20.25 0.24
C LYS A 429 15.81 -20.10 -1.13
N ALA A 430 16.52 -19.01 -1.37
CA ALA A 430 16.93 -18.60 -2.70
C ALA A 430 18.44 -18.36 -2.81
N THR A 431 19.02 -18.82 -3.92
CA THR A 431 20.38 -18.46 -4.33
C THR A 431 20.38 -17.10 -5.05
N PRO A 432 21.55 -16.45 -5.24
CA PRO A 432 21.67 -15.21 -6.01
C PRO A 432 21.25 -15.32 -7.49
N GLU A 433 21.23 -16.54 -8.05
CA GLU A 433 20.74 -16.79 -9.41
C GLU A 433 19.21 -16.86 -9.46
N GLU A 434 18.57 -17.16 -8.33
CA GLU A 434 17.12 -17.28 -8.24
C GLU A 434 16.46 -15.98 -7.81
N VAL A 435 17.06 -15.25 -6.86
CA VAL A 435 16.55 -13.99 -6.33
C VAL A 435 17.67 -12.98 -6.17
N ARG A 436 17.40 -11.75 -6.58
CA ARG A 436 18.27 -10.60 -6.48
C ARG A 436 17.58 -9.45 -5.75
N PHE A 437 18.35 -8.63 -5.05
CA PHE A 437 17.85 -7.51 -4.26
C PHE A 437 18.36 -6.16 -4.77
N ILE A 438 17.51 -5.15 -4.64
CA ILE A 438 17.88 -3.74 -4.66
C ILE A 438 17.39 -3.14 -3.35
N PHE A 439 18.29 -2.61 -2.54
CA PHE A 439 17.99 -2.04 -1.24
C PHE A 439 18.12 -0.53 -1.28
N ILE A 440 17.06 0.14 -0.81
CA ILE A 440 16.98 1.60 -0.73
C ILE A 440 16.79 1.97 0.75
N ASP A 441 17.85 2.52 1.34
CA ASP A 441 17.92 2.91 2.75
C ASP A 441 18.54 4.32 2.88
N PRO A 442 17.73 5.38 2.73
CA PRO A 442 18.23 6.74 2.79
C PRO A 442 18.80 7.15 4.16
N LYS A 443 18.55 6.35 5.21
CA LYS A 443 19.02 6.63 6.56
C LYS A 443 20.23 5.78 6.98
N ARG A 444 20.60 4.76 6.21
CA ARG A 444 21.69 3.81 6.52
C ARG A 444 21.54 3.14 7.89
N LEU A 445 20.31 2.88 8.31
CA LEU A 445 20.03 2.34 9.64
C LEU A 445 19.74 0.85 9.60
N GLU A 446 18.92 0.41 8.64
CA GLU A 446 18.27 -0.89 8.73
C GLU A 446 18.86 -1.89 7.72
N LEU A 447 19.07 -1.47 6.47
CA LEU A 447 19.53 -2.36 5.40
C LEU A 447 21.05 -2.41 5.27
N GLY A 448 21.77 -1.50 5.94
CA GLY A 448 23.24 -1.46 5.96
C GLY A 448 23.90 -2.79 6.34
N LEU A 449 23.24 -3.59 7.17
CA LEU A 449 23.70 -4.92 7.59
C LEU A 449 23.94 -5.87 6.42
N TYR A 450 23.19 -5.72 5.31
CA TYR A 450 23.25 -6.60 4.15
C TYR A 450 24.21 -6.15 3.05
N ALA A 451 25.06 -5.15 3.30
CA ALA A 451 26.04 -4.72 2.31
C ALA A 451 26.85 -5.92 1.77
N ASP A 452 27.20 -5.90 0.50
CA ASP A 452 28.10 -6.91 -0.10
C ASP A 452 27.62 -8.37 -0.07
N ILE A 453 26.34 -8.65 0.19
CA ILE A 453 25.82 -10.01 -0.04
C ILE A 453 25.75 -10.30 -1.55
N PRO A 454 26.00 -11.54 -1.99
CA PRO A 454 26.04 -11.88 -3.42
C PRO A 454 24.68 -11.71 -4.13
N HIS A 455 23.59 -11.58 -3.39
CA HIS A 455 22.25 -11.33 -3.93
C HIS A 455 22.01 -9.89 -4.36
N LEU A 456 22.85 -8.91 -3.97
CA LEU A 456 22.66 -7.52 -4.35
C LEU A 456 22.95 -7.30 -5.85
N LEU A 457 22.17 -6.42 -6.48
CA LEU A 457 22.41 -5.94 -7.85
C LEU A 457 23.15 -4.61 -7.90
N THR A 458 23.13 -3.86 -6.83
CA THR A 458 23.80 -2.57 -6.68
C THR A 458 24.14 -2.38 -5.22
N GLU A 459 25.02 -1.42 -4.93
CA GLU A 459 25.25 -0.97 -3.57
C GLU A 459 23.94 -0.49 -2.92
N ILE A 460 23.92 -0.43 -1.59
CA ILE A 460 22.74 0.05 -0.88
C ILE A 460 22.52 1.51 -1.28
N VAL A 461 21.35 1.78 -1.88
CA VAL A 461 21.02 3.10 -2.40
C VAL A 461 20.66 4.01 -1.23
N THR A 462 21.44 5.05 -1.04
CA THR A 462 21.29 5.97 0.10
C THR A 462 20.84 7.36 -0.34
N ASP A 463 21.13 7.75 -1.58
CA ASP A 463 20.66 9.01 -2.12
C ASP A 463 19.23 8.88 -2.69
N PRO A 464 18.29 9.80 -2.36
CA PRO A 464 16.93 9.75 -2.88
C PRO A 464 16.81 9.93 -4.41
N ALA A 465 17.73 10.63 -5.06
CA ALA A 465 17.72 10.78 -6.52
C ALA A 465 18.23 9.52 -7.21
N GLU A 466 19.29 8.89 -6.69
CA GLU A 466 19.73 7.56 -7.14
C GLU A 466 18.64 6.50 -6.93
N ALA A 467 17.87 6.59 -5.84
CA ALA A 467 16.73 5.73 -5.60
C ALA A 467 15.63 5.89 -6.68
N ALA A 468 15.38 7.12 -7.14
CA ALA A 468 14.49 7.37 -8.27
C ALA A 468 15.04 6.76 -9.58
N ASN A 469 16.35 6.84 -9.81
CA ASN A 469 17.01 6.18 -10.95
C ASN A 469 16.83 4.65 -10.90
N ALA A 470 17.06 4.03 -9.74
CA ALA A 470 16.90 2.60 -9.56
C ALA A 470 15.45 2.12 -9.84
N LEU A 471 14.44 2.91 -9.44
CA LEU A 471 13.03 2.64 -9.74
C LEU A 471 12.71 2.77 -11.24
N ARG A 472 13.30 3.75 -11.93
CA ARG A 472 13.18 3.89 -13.39
C ARG A 472 13.87 2.74 -14.12
N TRP A 473 15.07 2.35 -13.69
CA TRP A 473 15.79 1.19 -14.21
C TRP A 473 14.94 -0.07 -14.06
N ALA A 474 14.35 -0.30 -12.88
CA ALA A 474 13.50 -1.47 -12.65
C ALA A 474 12.26 -1.47 -13.55
N THR A 475 11.72 -0.29 -13.88
CA THR A 475 10.62 -0.14 -14.84
C THR A 475 11.06 -0.51 -16.25
N ASN A 476 12.27 -0.14 -16.67
CA ASN A 476 12.82 -0.52 -17.96
C ASN A 476 13.15 -2.02 -18.03
N GLU A 477 13.73 -2.58 -16.96
CA GLU A 477 13.98 -4.02 -16.85
C GLU A 477 12.67 -4.82 -16.89
N MET A 478 11.59 -4.31 -16.30
CA MET A 478 10.26 -4.89 -16.44
C MET A 478 9.82 -4.96 -17.91
N GLU A 479 9.98 -3.89 -18.68
CA GLU A 479 9.65 -3.86 -20.11
C GLU A 479 10.53 -4.81 -20.94
N SER A 480 11.84 -4.82 -20.67
CA SER A 480 12.81 -5.72 -21.29
C SER A 480 12.41 -7.19 -21.09
N ARG A 481 12.06 -7.56 -19.86
CA ARG A 481 11.57 -8.91 -19.55
C ARG A 481 10.28 -9.23 -20.28
N TYR A 482 9.32 -8.30 -20.36
CA TYR A 482 8.10 -8.52 -21.12
C TYR A 482 8.36 -8.86 -22.60
N LYS A 483 9.35 -8.22 -23.23
CA LYS A 483 9.79 -8.55 -24.60
C LYS A 483 10.30 -10.00 -24.68
N LYS A 484 11.21 -10.40 -23.78
CA LYS A 484 11.73 -11.78 -23.69
C LYS A 484 10.63 -12.82 -23.47
N LEU A 485 9.67 -12.53 -22.58
CA LEU A 485 8.51 -13.41 -22.36
C LEU A 485 7.64 -13.54 -23.62
N ALA A 486 7.42 -12.44 -24.35
CA ALA A 486 6.63 -12.44 -25.58
C ALA A 486 7.32 -13.23 -26.71
N GLU A 487 8.63 -13.07 -26.89
CA GLU A 487 9.46 -13.83 -27.84
C GLU A 487 9.35 -15.34 -27.57
N MET A 488 9.43 -15.73 -26.30
CA MET A 488 9.29 -17.11 -25.86
C MET A 488 7.83 -17.59 -25.76
N LYS A 489 6.84 -16.73 -26.04
CA LYS A 489 5.39 -16.99 -25.96
C LYS A 489 4.94 -17.54 -24.61
N VAL A 490 5.50 -17.01 -23.53
CA VAL A 490 5.22 -17.39 -22.15
C VAL A 490 4.60 -16.22 -21.38
N ARG A 491 3.87 -16.53 -20.32
CA ARG A 491 3.12 -15.51 -19.54
C ARG A 491 3.73 -15.17 -18.19
N SER A 492 4.71 -15.94 -17.73
CA SER A 492 5.38 -15.69 -16.45
C SER A 492 6.86 -16.08 -16.49
N ILE A 493 7.64 -15.46 -15.61
CA ILE A 493 9.06 -15.76 -15.41
C ILE A 493 9.28 -17.26 -15.12
N ASP A 494 8.40 -17.90 -14.36
CA ASP A 494 8.45 -19.35 -14.10
C ASP A 494 8.36 -20.18 -15.37
N GLN A 495 7.44 -19.82 -16.27
CA GLN A 495 7.28 -20.50 -17.56
C GLN A 495 8.48 -20.25 -18.46
N TYR A 496 9.00 -19.02 -18.48
CA TYR A 496 10.23 -18.66 -19.19
C TYR A 496 11.41 -19.53 -18.73
N ASN A 497 11.70 -19.54 -17.42
CA ASN A 497 12.81 -20.28 -16.84
C ASN A 497 12.67 -21.79 -17.00
N THR A 498 11.44 -22.32 -16.90
CA THR A 498 11.18 -23.75 -17.12
C THR A 498 11.44 -24.12 -18.58
N LYS A 499 10.96 -23.30 -19.51
CA LYS A 499 11.14 -23.53 -20.95
C LYS A 499 12.62 -23.45 -21.34
N LEU A 500 13.33 -22.45 -20.84
CA LEU A 500 14.77 -22.27 -21.08
C LEU A 500 15.59 -23.45 -20.53
N ARG A 501 15.30 -23.92 -19.31
CA ARG A 501 15.94 -25.12 -18.74
C ARG A 501 15.64 -26.38 -19.55
N SER A 502 14.41 -26.54 -20.03
CA SER A 502 14.01 -27.70 -20.85
C SER A 502 14.63 -27.71 -22.24
N ALA A 503 14.97 -26.54 -22.78
CA ALA A 503 15.64 -26.41 -24.08
C ALA A 503 17.15 -26.69 -24.01
N GLY A 504 17.70 -26.96 -22.81
CA GLY A 504 19.11 -26.80 -22.52
C GLY A 504 19.46 -25.31 -22.49
N ALA A 505 20.32 -24.85 -21.57
CA ALA A 505 20.73 -23.44 -21.44
C ALA A 505 21.55 -22.90 -22.66
N GLN A 506 21.34 -23.47 -23.84
CA GLN A 506 21.88 -23.12 -25.14
C GLN A 506 20.70 -22.90 -26.11
N MET A 507 19.87 -21.90 -25.86
CA MET A 507 19.12 -21.31 -26.97
C MET A 507 20.10 -20.44 -27.77
N SER A 508 20.23 -20.75 -29.06
CA SER A 508 21.01 -19.97 -30.02
C SER A 508 20.54 -18.50 -30.02
N PRO A 509 21.44 -17.54 -30.29
CA PRO A 509 21.11 -16.11 -30.25
C PRO A 509 19.93 -15.76 -31.16
N PRO A 510 19.25 -14.63 -30.92
CA PRO A 510 18.15 -14.15 -31.75
C PRO A 510 18.53 -14.14 -33.24
N LYS A 511 17.55 -14.33 -34.12
CA LYS A 511 17.71 -14.43 -35.59
C LYS A 511 18.27 -13.17 -36.28
N ASP A 512 18.61 -12.13 -35.52
CA ASP A 512 19.13 -10.86 -36.03
C ASP A 512 20.66 -10.88 -36.17
N GLY A 513 21.20 -11.86 -36.91
CA GLY A 513 22.47 -11.79 -37.65
C GLY A 513 23.78 -11.36 -36.95
N ALA A 514 23.80 -11.03 -35.66
CA ALA A 514 24.99 -10.54 -34.95
C ALA A 514 25.81 -11.73 -34.42
N PRO A 515 27.04 -11.97 -34.89
CA PRO A 515 27.88 -13.02 -34.36
C PRO A 515 28.34 -12.65 -32.95
N GLY A 516 27.96 -13.44 -31.93
CA GLY A 516 28.55 -13.34 -30.58
C GLY A 516 27.61 -13.17 -29.39
N GLY A 517 26.29 -13.32 -29.54
CA GLY A 517 25.37 -13.23 -28.40
C GLY A 517 25.63 -14.31 -27.33
N GLU A 518 25.82 -13.91 -26.07
CA GLU A 518 25.89 -14.84 -24.93
C GLU A 518 24.63 -15.73 -24.87
N PRO A 519 24.75 -17.00 -24.45
CA PRO A 519 23.60 -17.88 -24.25
C PRO A 519 22.62 -17.27 -23.23
N GLU A 520 21.32 -17.33 -23.55
CA GLU A 520 20.27 -16.85 -22.64
C GLU A 520 20.30 -17.61 -21.30
N LYS A 521 20.41 -16.85 -20.20
CA LYS A 521 20.41 -17.36 -18.83
C LYS A 521 19.00 -17.24 -18.22
N PRO A 522 18.64 -18.13 -17.26
CA PRO A 522 17.40 -17.97 -16.50
C PRO A 522 17.32 -16.60 -15.82
N LEU A 523 16.11 -16.03 -15.79
CA LEU A 523 15.86 -14.75 -15.14
C LEU A 523 15.67 -14.97 -13.63
N SER A 524 16.38 -14.19 -12.82
CA SER A 524 16.18 -14.13 -11.37
C SER A 524 14.97 -13.26 -11.03
N TYR A 525 14.29 -13.55 -9.91
CA TYR A 525 13.35 -12.58 -9.33
C TYR A 525 14.13 -11.37 -8.82
N ILE A 526 13.56 -10.17 -8.95
CA ILE A 526 14.12 -8.96 -8.36
C ILE A 526 13.18 -8.48 -7.26
N VAL A 527 13.71 -8.31 -6.05
CA VAL A 527 12.96 -7.75 -4.92
C VAL A 527 13.56 -6.40 -4.55
N LEU A 528 12.80 -5.34 -4.80
CA LEU A 528 13.14 -3.98 -4.40
C LEU A 528 12.59 -3.74 -3.00
N VAL A 529 13.46 -3.41 -2.04
CA VAL A 529 13.09 -3.12 -0.66
C VAL A 529 13.43 -1.67 -0.34
N ILE A 530 12.40 -0.90 0.04
CA ILE A 530 12.52 0.50 0.42
C ILE A 530 12.18 0.60 1.90
N ASP A 531 13.15 0.92 2.77
CA ASP A 531 12.88 0.99 4.22
C ASP A 531 12.01 2.20 4.60
N GLU A 532 12.27 3.36 4.01
CA GLU A 532 11.52 4.59 4.31
C GLU A 532 11.10 5.32 3.03
N LEU A 533 9.90 4.99 2.55
CA LEU A 533 9.29 5.63 1.39
C LEU A 533 9.12 7.14 1.58
N ALA A 534 8.85 7.62 2.81
CA ALA A 534 8.58 9.03 3.05
C ALA A 534 9.76 9.93 2.66
N ASP A 535 11.00 9.47 2.88
CA ASP A 535 12.19 10.26 2.55
C ASP A 535 12.33 10.43 1.03
N LEU A 536 11.97 9.40 0.25
CA LEU A 536 11.96 9.49 -1.21
C LEU A 536 10.85 10.43 -1.71
N MET A 537 9.67 10.35 -1.10
CA MET A 537 8.52 11.18 -1.49
C MET A 537 8.76 12.68 -1.25
N MET A 538 9.59 13.02 -0.25
CA MET A 538 9.94 14.41 0.06
C MET A 538 10.89 15.04 -0.96
N VAL A 539 11.70 14.24 -1.66
CA VAL A 539 12.71 14.74 -2.61
C VAL A 539 12.22 14.61 -4.06
N ALA A 540 11.74 13.42 -4.45
CA ALA A 540 11.39 13.06 -5.83
C ALA A 540 9.99 12.44 -5.95
N GLY A 541 9.02 12.90 -5.15
CA GLY A 541 7.74 12.21 -4.95
C GLY A 541 6.95 11.88 -6.21
N ARG A 542 6.93 12.76 -7.23
CA ARG A 542 6.22 12.49 -8.48
C ARG A 542 6.83 11.32 -9.27
N GLU A 543 8.15 11.33 -9.45
CA GLU A 543 8.88 10.32 -10.23
C GLU A 543 8.86 8.96 -9.53
N VAL A 544 9.01 8.98 -8.21
CA VAL A 544 8.93 7.81 -7.34
C VAL A 544 7.54 7.20 -7.38
N GLU A 545 6.48 8.00 -7.21
CA GLU A 545 5.09 7.52 -7.25
C GLU A 545 4.72 6.94 -8.62
N GLU A 546 5.15 7.57 -9.72
CA GLU A 546 4.91 7.09 -11.08
C GLU A 546 5.57 5.73 -11.32
N SER A 547 6.86 5.59 -10.97
CA SER A 547 7.61 4.34 -11.13
C SER A 547 7.05 3.22 -10.25
N ILE A 548 6.76 3.51 -8.98
CA ILE A 548 6.14 2.56 -8.05
C ILE A 548 4.78 2.10 -8.57
N SER A 549 3.95 3.01 -9.07
CA SER A 549 2.61 2.68 -9.58
C SER A 549 2.69 1.80 -10.82
N ARG A 550 3.61 2.11 -11.73
CA ARG A 550 3.82 1.35 -12.97
C ARG A 550 4.34 -0.06 -12.69
N LEU A 551 5.35 -0.18 -11.84
CA LEU A 551 5.86 -1.47 -11.36
C LEU A 551 4.76 -2.25 -10.66
N ALA A 552 4.05 -1.63 -9.71
CA ALA A 552 3.06 -2.34 -8.92
C ALA A 552 1.87 -2.88 -9.75
N ALA A 553 1.53 -2.19 -10.84
CA ALA A 553 0.49 -2.61 -11.76
C ALA A 553 0.91 -3.76 -12.69
N MET A 554 2.17 -3.80 -13.13
CA MET A 554 2.59 -4.62 -14.26
C MET A 554 3.70 -5.64 -13.95
N ALA A 555 4.42 -5.52 -12.85
CA ALA A 555 5.68 -6.24 -12.66
C ALA A 555 5.54 -7.69 -12.19
N ARG A 556 4.35 -8.09 -11.69
CA ARG A 556 4.07 -9.43 -11.17
C ARG A 556 4.51 -10.57 -12.08
N ALA A 557 4.20 -10.49 -13.37
CA ALA A 557 4.42 -11.59 -14.31
C ALA A 557 5.91 -11.76 -14.66
N VAL A 558 6.68 -10.68 -14.60
CA VAL A 558 8.11 -10.65 -14.95
C VAL A 558 9.03 -10.89 -13.75
N GLY A 559 8.45 -11.16 -12.58
CA GLY A 559 9.20 -11.51 -11.37
C GLY A 559 9.91 -10.34 -10.69
N ILE A 560 9.37 -9.12 -10.81
CA ILE A 560 9.88 -7.96 -10.08
C ILE A 560 8.84 -7.59 -9.00
N HIS A 561 9.29 -7.48 -7.76
CA HIS A 561 8.47 -7.35 -6.57
C HIS A 561 8.92 -6.15 -5.73
N LEU A 562 7.97 -5.49 -5.06
CA LEU A 562 8.24 -4.30 -4.22
C LEU A 562 7.84 -4.59 -2.78
N ILE A 563 8.73 -4.29 -1.84
CA ILE A 563 8.43 -4.18 -0.42
C ILE A 563 8.67 -2.72 -0.03
N LEU A 564 7.59 -1.98 0.18
CA LEU A 564 7.63 -0.59 0.60
C LEU A 564 7.39 -0.51 2.10
N ALA A 565 8.28 0.12 2.82
CA ALA A 565 8.13 0.38 4.24
C ALA A 565 8.10 1.90 4.51
N THR A 566 7.37 2.31 5.55
CA THR A 566 7.41 3.69 6.03
C THR A 566 7.05 3.78 7.51
N GLN A 567 7.73 4.67 8.24
CA GLN A 567 7.37 5.01 9.61
C GLN A 567 6.39 6.20 9.69
N ARG A 568 6.09 6.84 8.56
CA ARG A 568 5.22 8.02 8.45
C ARG A 568 3.95 7.67 7.67
N PRO A 569 2.93 7.03 8.30
CA PRO A 569 1.69 6.64 7.65
C PRO A 569 0.74 7.83 7.42
N SER A 570 1.21 8.85 6.69
CA SER A 570 0.41 10.01 6.26
C SER A 570 -0.16 9.83 4.86
N VAL A 571 -1.19 10.60 4.52
CA VAL A 571 -1.84 10.56 3.19
C VAL A 571 -0.90 11.05 2.08
N ASP A 572 0.07 11.90 2.43
CA ASP A 572 1.05 12.44 1.48
C ASP A 572 2.15 11.42 1.12
N VAL A 573 2.41 10.45 2.02
CA VAL A 573 3.36 9.35 1.78
C VAL A 573 2.63 8.14 1.19
N ILE A 574 1.54 7.73 1.83
CA ILE A 574 0.71 6.60 1.39
C ILE A 574 -0.49 7.16 0.62
N THR A 575 -0.21 7.60 -0.60
CA THR A 575 -1.20 8.23 -1.48
C THR A 575 -2.29 7.23 -1.92
N GLY A 576 -3.39 7.77 -2.46
CA GLY A 576 -4.44 6.93 -3.03
C GLY A 576 -3.97 6.05 -4.20
N VAL A 577 -2.99 6.52 -4.97
CA VAL A 577 -2.45 5.79 -6.13
C VAL A 577 -1.59 4.62 -5.66
N ILE A 578 -0.74 4.84 -4.65
CA ILE A 578 0.05 3.76 -4.03
C ILE A 578 -0.89 2.71 -3.44
N LYS A 579 -1.90 3.12 -2.65
CA LYS A 579 -2.86 2.15 -2.08
C LYS A 579 -3.59 1.34 -3.13
N ALA A 580 -3.99 1.95 -4.24
CA ALA A 580 -4.70 1.26 -5.31
C ALA A 580 -3.89 0.10 -5.91
N ASN A 581 -2.56 0.21 -5.94
CA ASN A 581 -1.67 -0.80 -6.53
C ASN A 581 -1.05 -1.77 -5.50
N PHE A 582 -1.19 -1.49 -4.20
CA PHE A 582 -0.69 -2.35 -3.11
C PHE A 582 -1.84 -2.96 -2.33
N PRO A 583 -2.45 -4.08 -2.80
CA PRO A 583 -3.59 -4.70 -2.13
C PRO A 583 -3.19 -5.47 -0.86
N SER A 584 -1.93 -5.92 -0.77
CA SER A 584 -1.41 -6.60 0.41
C SER A 584 -0.69 -5.58 1.29
N ARG A 585 -1.11 -5.47 2.55
CA ARG A 585 -0.60 -4.45 3.48
C ARG A 585 -0.41 -4.99 4.88
N ILE A 586 0.63 -4.50 5.55
CA ILE A 586 0.92 -4.77 6.95
C ILE A 586 0.90 -3.43 7.70
N ALA A 587 0.08 -3.35 8.74
CA ALA A 587 0.11 -2.27 9.71
C ALA A 587 0.62 -2.79 11.06
N PHE A 588 1.74 -2.26 11.52
CA PHE A 588 2.18 -2.38 12.91
C PHE A 588 1.47 -1.34 13.78
N LYS A 589 1.77 -1.34 15.09
CA LYS A 589 1.24 -0.33 16.03
C LYS A 589 1.47 1.08 15.49
N VAL A 590 0.40 1.87 15.49
CA VAL A 590 0.41 3.30 15.11
C VAL A 590 -0.14 4.14 16.24
N ALA A 591 0.14 5.45 16.20
CA ALA A 591 -0.28 6.37 17.25
C ALA A 591 -1.78 6.66 17.23
N SER A 592 -2.43 6.66 16.05
CA SER A 592 -3.81 7.11 15.92
C SER A 592 -4.70 6.25 15.01
N LYS A 593 -6.02 6.36 15.21
CA LYS A 593 -7.06 5.81 14.32
C LYS A 593 -6.98 6.38 12.89
N VAL A 594 -6.41 7.57 12.72
CA VAL A 594 -6.24 8.17 11.40
C VAL A 594 -5.14 7.43 10.66
N ASP A 595 -4.00 7.23 11.30
CA ASP A 595 -2.87 6.48 10.74
C ASP A 595 -3.25 5.05 10.39
N SER A 596 -4.03 4.38 11.25
CA SER A 596 -4.57 3.04 10.96
C SER A 596 -5.39 3.03 9.67
N ARG A 597 -6.29 4.00 9.49
CA ARG A 597 -7.09 4.12 8.26
C ARG A 597 -6.24 4.50 7.05
N THR A 598 -5.17 5.27 7.24
CA THR A 598 -4.24 5.56 6.15
C THR A 598 -3.67 4.28 5.58
N ILE A 599 -3.24 3.33 6.41
CA ILE A 599 -2.58 2.09 5.97
C ILE A 599 -3.59 1.02 5.51
N ILE A 600 -4.55 0.66 6.36
CA ILE A 600 -5.43 -0.52 6.18
C ILE A 600 -6.90 -0.15 5.92
N ASP A 601 -7.20 1.12 5.66
CA ASP A 601 -8.54 1.64 5.34
C ASP A 601 -9.59 1.43 6.47
N CYS A 602 -9.15 1.00 7.66
CA CYS A 602 -9.99 0.79 8.83
C CYS A 602 -9.21 1.02 10.15
N ASN A 603 -9.92 1.01 11.27
CA ASN A 603 -9.32 1.11 12.61
C ASN A 603 -8.82 -0.25 13.08
N GLY A 604 -7.87 -0.25 14.00
CA GLY A 604 -7.40 -1.43 14.72
C GLY A 604 -5.90 -1.48 14.89
N ALA A 605 -5.11 -0.82 14.04
CA ALA A 605 -3.66 -0.82 14.17
C ALA A 605 -3.21 0.02 15.39
N GLU A 606 -4.00 1.01 15.81
CA GLU A 606 -3.75 1.78 17.04
C GLU A 606 -3.92 0.96 18.32
N GLN A 607 -4.61 -0.18 18.23
CA GLN A 607 -4.88 -1.09 19.37
C GLN A 607 -3.81 -2.18 19.53
N LEU A 608 -2.85 -2.25 18.60
CA LEU A 608 -1.78 -3.25 18.62
C LEU A 608 -0.81 -2.98 19.77
N LEU A 609 -0.10 -4.03 20.17
CA LEU A 609 0.77 -4.03 21.34
C LEU A 609 2.16 -3.46 21.03
N GLY A 610 2.55 -3.42 19.76
CA GLY A 610 3.92 -3.11 19.35
C GLY A 610 4.77 -4.39 19.35
N ASN A 611 6.11 -4.25 19.35
CA ASN A 611 7.04 -5.37 19.40
C ASN A 611 6.73 -6.49 18.37
N GLY A 612 6.38 -6.11 17.14
CA GLY A 612 6.08 -7.05 16.06
C GLY A 612 4.62 -7.46 15.93
N ASP A 613 3.72 -7.04 16.83
CA ASP A 613 2.27 -7.24 16.66
C ASP A 613 1.74 -6.42 15.48
N MET A 614 1.06 -7.08 14.54
CA MET A 614 0.66 -6.49 13.26
C MET A 614 -0.73 -6.96 12.78
N LEU A 615 -1.36 -6.13 11.96
CA LEU A 615 -2.52 -6.47 11.14
C LEU A 615 -2.11 -6.62 9.69
N PHE A 616 -2.45 -7.76 9.10
CA PHE A 616 -2.13 -8.10 7.73
C PHE A 616 -3.38 -8.23 6.87
N ILE A 617 -3.37 -7.61 5.69
CA ILE A 617 -4.33 -7.81 4.61
C ILE A 617 -3.72 -8.80 3.59
N PRO A 618 -4.20 -10.07 3.54
CA PRO A 618 -3.73 -11.06 2.58
C PRO A 618 -4.26 -10.76 1.16
N PRO A 619 -3.63 -11.30 0.11
CA PRO A 619 -4.02 -11.02 -1.27
C PRO A 619 -5.39 -11.63 -1.57
N GLY A 620 -6.15 -10.92 -2.39
CA GLY A 620 -7.49 -11.36 -2.80
C GLY A 620 -8.52 -11.37 -1.66
N SER A 621 -8.18 -10.80 -0.50
CA SER A 621 -9.06 -10.71 0.66
C SER A 621 -8.98 -9.30 1.26
N ALA A 622 -10.12 -8.72 1.61
CA ALA A 622 -10.17 -7.46 2.37
C ALA A 622 -10.15 -7.69 3.90
N ARG A 623 -10.02 -8.95 4.35
CA ARG A 623 -10.12 -9.29 5.76
C ARG A 623 -8.76 -9.20 6.45
N LEU A 624 -8.73 -8.43 7.54
CA LEU A 624 -7.57 -8.35 8.42
C LEU A 624 -7.32 -9.67 9.16
N THR A 625 -6.05 -10.03 9.23
CA THR A 625 -5.53 -11.13 10.04
C THR A 625 -4.50 -10.55 11.01
N ARG A 626 -4.71 -10.74 12.31
CA ARG A 626 -3.72 -10.35 13.32
C ARG A 626 -2.62 -11.42 13.40
N ILE A 627 -1.38 -10.96 13.30
CA ILE A 627 -0.17 -11.80 13.30
C ILE A 627 0.79 -11.19 14.34
N HIS A 628 1.41 -12.05 15.13
CA HIS A 628 2.50 -11.67 16.00
C HIS A 628 3.80 -11.99 15.26
N GLY A 629 4.57 -10.94 14.96
CA GLY A 629 5.72 -10.98 14.08
C GLY A 629 6.84 -11.87 14.57
N ALA A 630 7.55 -12.48 13.61
CA ALA A 630 8.79 -13.16 13.85
C ALA A 630 9.86 -12.17 14.35
N TYR A 631 10.63 -12.59 15.35
CA TYR A 631 11.78 -11.89 15.86
C TYR A 631 13.06 -12.52 15.29
N VAL A 632 13.96 -11.66 14.84
CA VAL A 632 15.34 -12.01 14.49
C VAL A 632 16.23 -10.89 15.04
N SER A 633 17.29 -11.26 15.73
CA SER A 633 18.26 -10.29 16.27
C SER A 633 19.22 -9.82 15.17
N GLU A 634 19.84 -8.66 15.39
CA GLU A 634 20.91 -8.17 14.52
C GLU A 634 22.10 -9.15 14.46
N THR A 635 22.42 -9.80 15.58
CA THR A 635 23.51 -10.80 15.65
C THR A 635 23.23 -12.01 14.78
N GLU A 636 21.98 -12.49 14.73
CA GLU A 636 21.56 -13.57 13.84
C GLU A 636 21.65 -13.14 12.37
N VAL A 637 21.16 -11.94 12.04
CA VAL A 637 21.25 -11.38 10.68
C VAL A 637 22.70 -11.26 10.24
N GLN A 638 23.59 -10.75 11.10
CA GLN A 638 25.00 -10.60 10.80
C GLN A 638 25.68 -11.96 10.55
N ALA A 639 25.41 -12.97 11.38
CA ALA A 639 25.95 -14.31 11.19
C ALA A 639 25.54 -14.92 9.83
N ILE A 640 24.28 -14.68 9.42
CA ILE A 640 23.76 -15.09 8.12
C ILE A 640 24.49 -14.34 6.99
N VAL A 641 24.59 -13.02 7.08
CA VAL A 641 25.27 -12.19 6.08
C VAL A 641 26.73 -12.58 5.92
N GLU A 642 27.46 -12.81 7.02
CA GLU A 642 28.85 -13.26 6.99
C GLU A 642 29.00 -14.63 6.33
N HIS A 643 28.08 -15.55 6.59
CA HIS A 643 28.04 -16.85 5.90
C HIS A 643 27.85 -16.68 4.39
N LEU A 644 27.02 -15.72 3.96
CA LEU A 644 26.78 -15.44 2.54
C LEU A 644 27.97 -14.77 1.85
N ARG A 645 28.58 -13.76 2.50
CA ARG A 645 29.77 -13.05 1.97
C ARG A 645 30.97 -13.98 1.75
N LYS A 646 31.13 -15.00 2.60
CA LYS A 646 32.19 -16.02 2.45
C LYS A 646 32.06 -16.85 1.17
N GLN A 647 30.89 -16.87 0.54
CA GLN A 647 30.62 -17.67 -0.66
C GLN A 647 30.80 -16.89 -1.96
N GLY A 648 30.83 -15.56 -1.93
CA GLY A 648 31.02 -14.73 -3.12
C GLY A 648 30.78 -13.24 -2.88
N ILE A 649 31.27 -12.44 -3.81
CA ILE A 649 31.09 -10.98 -3.86
C ILE A 649 29.95 -10.69 -4.84
N PRO A 650 29.10 -9.68 -4.60
CA PRO A 650 28.08 -9.28 -5.57
C PRO A 650 28.69 -8.76 -6.86
N SER A 651 27.98 -9.04 -7.96
CA SER A 651 28.21 -8.39 -9.25
C SER A 651 27.26 -7.20 -9.34
N TYR A 652 27.77 -6.01 -9.05
CA TYR A 652 26.99 -4.77 -9.15
C TYR A 652 26.82 -4.33 -10.61
N ASP A 653 25.67 -3.73 -10.89
CA ASP A 653 25.32 -3.09 -12.14
C ASP A 653 25.17 -1.58 -11.90
N ASP A 654 26.22 -0.83 -12.23
CA ASP A 654 26.29 0.63 -12.03
C ASP A 654 25.25 1.38 -12.87
N SER A 655 24.69 0.74 -13.92
CA SER A 655 23.62 1.33 -14.72
C SER A 655 22.34 1.56 -13.92
N ILE A 656 22.15 0.85 -12.80
CA ILE A 656 20.98 1.00 -11.92
C ILE A 656 20.94 2.39 -11.29
N LEU A 657 22.09 2.88 -10.83
CA LEU A 657 22.20 4.17 -10.12
C LEU A 657 22.28 5.36 -11.07
N THR A 658 22.83 5.15 -12.26
CA THR A 658 23.03 6.20 -13.28
C THR A 658 21.91 6.27 -14.31
N TYR A 659 20.87 5.43 -14.17
CA TYR A 659 19.79 5.33 -15.16
C TYR A 659 19.03 6.65 -15.38
N GLY A 660 19.05 7.14 -16.61
CA GLY A 660 18.39 8.39 -16.99
C GLY A 660 19.21 9.65 -16.67
N GLN A 661 20.45 9.52 -16.18
CA GLN A 661 21.41 10.62 -16.04
C GLN A 661 22.23 10.86 -17.33
N GLN A 662 21.72 10.47 -18.50
CA GLN A 662 22.30 10.98 -19.75
C GLN A 662 22.20 12.50 -19.69
N GLU A 663 23.36 13.18 -19.62
CA GLU A 663 23.44 14.63 -19.77
C GLU A 663 22.65 14.95 -21.05
N VAL A 664 21.66 15.84 -20.98
CA VAL A 664 20.96 16.32 -22.17
C VAL A 664 21.53 17.69 -22.47
N ASP A 665 21.93 17.92 -23.71
CA ASP A 665 22.36 19.25 -24.14
C ASP A 665 21.19 20.27 -24.04
N GLU A 666 21.46 21.56 -24.22
CA GLU A 666 20.41 22.61 -24.22
C GLU A 666 19.35 22.40 -25.33
N ALA A 667 19.56 21.44 -26.25
CA ALA A 667 18.64 21.04 -27.30
C ALA A 667 17.86 19.75 -26.98
N GLY A 668 18.07 19.13 -25.82
CA GLY A 668 17.34 17.94 -25.37
C GLY A 668 17.81 16.62 -25.99
N ASN A 669 19.01 16.57 -26.57
CA ASN A 669 19.58 15.34 -27.12
C ASN A 669 20.40 14.59 -26.05
N PRO A 670 20.32 13.25 -25.98
CA PRO A 670 21.14 12.47 -25.07
C PRO A 670 22.63 12.63 -25.42
N VAL A 671 23.41 13.16 -24.48
CA VAL A 671 24.87 13.23 -24.53
C VAL A 671 25.37 11.84 -24.16
N ASP A 672 25.77 11.09 -25.19
CA ASP A 672 26.41 9.80 -25.01
C ASP A 672 27.84 10.03 -24.47
N GLY A 673 28.16 9.41 -23.34
CA GLY A 673 29.40 9.62 -22.59
C GLY A 673 30.66 9.04 -23.23
N SER A 674 30.63 8.69 -24.52
CA SER A 674 31.73 7.99 -25.18
C SER A 674 32.02 8.45 -26.62
N MET A 675 31.92 9.74 -26.92
CA MET A 675 32.63 10.32 -28.07
C MET A 675 33.24 11.68 -27.69
N THR A 676 34.57 11.70 -27.75
CA THR A 676 35.53 12.81 -27.74
C THR A 676 34.92 14.20 -27.94
N ASP A 677 35.07 15.11 -26.97
CA ASP A 677 34.72 16.53 -27.16
C ASP A 677 35.33 16.99 -28.50
N PRO A 678 34.56 17.60 -29.43
CA PRO A 678 35.07 17.97 -30.76
C PRO A 678 36.33 18.84 -30.71
N LEU A 679 36.54 19.58 -29.63
CA LEU A 679 37.70 20.43 -29.39
C LEU A 679 38.85 19.71 -28.68
N TYR A 680 38.71 18.43 -28.33
CA TYR A 680 39.72 17.69 -27.58
C TYR A 680 41.04 17.58 -28.35
N ASN A 681 40.99 17.23 -29.64
CA ASN A 681 42.19 17.12 -30.45
C ASN A 681 42.89 18.48 -30.62
N ASP A 682 42.12 19.56 -30.80
CA ASP A 682 42.65 20.93 -30.87
C ASP A 682 43.23 21.39 -29.53
N ALA A 683 42.61 20.98 -28.43
CA ALA A 683 43.09 21.24 -27.08
C ALA A 683 44.40 20.49 -26.80
N VAL A 684 44.50 19.22 -27.20
CA VAL A 684 45.74 18.43 -27.07
C VAL A 684 46.86 19.06 -27.90
N ARG A 685 46.60 19.44 -29.16
CA ARG A 685 47.56 20.17 -30.00
C ARG A 685 48.06 21.45 -29.33
N THR A 686 47.14 22.22 -28.74
CA THR A 686 47.46 23.46 -28.05
C THR A 686 48.32 23.22 -26.81
N VAL A 687 48.00 22.20 -26.01
CA VAL A 687 48.72 21.89 -24.77
C VAL A 687 50.11 21.32 -25.05
N VAL A 688 50.23 20.42 -26.05
CA VAL A 688 51.50 19.80 -26.43
C VAL A 688 52.44 20.82 -27.09
N SER A 689 51.94 21.71 -27.94
CA SER A 689 52.77 22.77 -28.57
C SER A 689 53.26 23.84 -27.59
N GLU A 690 52.46 24.18 -26.59
CA GLU A 690 52.81 25.18 -25.57
C GLU A 690 53.56 24.59 -24.36
N GLY A 691 53.64 23.25 -24.26
CA GLY A 691 54.33 22.54 -23.19
C GLY A 691 53.72 22.71 -21.80
N ARG A 692 52.46 23.17 -21.69
CA ARG A 692 51.78 23.40 -20.41
C ARG A 692 50.26 23.21 -20.51
N GLY A 693 49.68 22.41 -19.61
CA GLY A 693 48.23 22.15 -19.55
C GLY A 693 47.52 23.01 -18.51
N SER A 694 47.16 24.26 -18.85
CA SER A 694 46.33 25.10 -17.97
C SER A 694 44.94 25.38 -18.56
N THR A 695 43.94 25.46 -17.69
CA THR A 695 42.56 25.81 -18.08
C THR A 695 42.50 27.19 -18.73
N SER A 696 43.21 28.17 -18.17
CA SER A 696 43.32 29.52 -18.72
C SER A 696 43.95 29.58 -20.13
N LEU A 697 44.87 28.67 -20.45
CA LEU A 697 45.47 28.58 -21.79
C LEU A 697 44.42 28.15 -22.81
N LEU A 698 43.66 27.08 -22.49
CA LEU A 698 42.61 26.56 -23.37
C LEU A 698 41.45 27.54 -23.53
N GLN A 699 41.04 28.25 -22.47
CA GLN A 699 40.01 29.28 -22.56
C GLN A 699 40.39 30.37 -23.57
N ARG A 700 41.65 30.82 -23.57
CA ARG A 700 42.10 31.89 -24.46
C ARG A 700 42.34 31.40 -25.90
N ARG A 701 42.87 30.19 -26.07
CA ARG A 701 43.21 29.63 -27.39
C ARG A 701 42.01 29.09 -28.15
N LEU A 702 41.05 28.48 -27.44
CA LEU A 702 39.87 27.85 -28.04
C LEU A 702 38.58 28.67 -27.84
N SER A 703 38.66 29.84 -27.19
CA SER A 703 37.50 30.70 -26.90
C SER A 703 36.37 29.97 -26.16
N ILE A 704 36.72 29.11 -25.19
CA ILE A 704 35.79 28.29 -24.41
C ILE A 704 35.66 28.77 -22.95
N GLY A 705 34.53 28.45 -22.31
CA GLY A 705 34.30 28.74 -20.89
C GLY A 705 35.16 27.90 -19.94
N TYR A 706 35.29 28.35 -18.68
CA TYR A 706 36.16 27.72 -17.67
C TYR A 706 35.84 26.25 -17.41
N GLY A 707 34.56 25.90 -17.25
CA GLY A 707 34.14 24.52 -16.98
C GLY A 707 34.50 23.55 -18.10
N ARG A 708 34.35 23.98 -19.36
CA ARG A 708 34.73 23.16 -20.53
C ARG A 708 36.24 23.02 -20.65
N ALA A 709 36.99 24.10 -20.40
CA ALA A 709 38.46 24.05 -20.37
C ALA A 709 38.98 23.12 -19.25
N ALA A 710 38.36 23.12 -18.08
CA ALA A 710 38.70 22.20 -16.98
C ALA A 710 38.44 20.74 -17.38
N LYS A 711 37.25 20.45 -17.94
CA LYS A 711 36.89 19.11 -18.45
C LYS A 711 37.90 18.58 -19.48
N LEU A 712 38.35 19.44 -20.42
CA LEU A 712 39.37 19.07 -21.41
C LEU A 712 40.74 18.75 -20.78
N VAL A 713 41.16 19.51 -19.77
CA VAL A 713 42.42 19.24 -19.03
C VAL A 713 42.32 17.95 -18.21
N ASP A 714 41.16 17.64 -17.65
CA ASP A 714 40.92 16.39 -16.91
C ASP A 714 40.84 15.17 -17.84
N MET A 715 40.21 15.31 -19.01
CA MET A 715 40.26 14.29 -20.05
C MET A 715 41.70 14.00 -20.51
N MET A 716 42.50 15.05 -20.69
CA MET A 716 43.93 14.89 -21.02
C MET A 716 44.72 14.17 -19.93
N PHE A 717 44.36 14.34 -18.65
CA PHE A 717 44.98 13.61 -17.55
C PHE A 717 44.61 12.12 -17.59
N HIS A 718 43.33 11.81 -17.78
CA HIS A 718 42.87 10.42 -17.90
C HIS A 718 43.47 9.70 -19.12
N ASN A 719 43.72 10.44 -20.21
CA ASN A 719 44.36 9.92 -21.41
C ASN A 719 45.90 9.95 -21.37
N GLY A 720 46.51 10.31 -20.23
CA GLY A 720 47.96 10.29 -20.04
C GLY A 720 48.73 11.38 -20.81
N VAL A 721 48.06 12.44 -21.27
CA VAL A 721 48.65 13.57 -22.01
C VAL A 721 49.26 14.61 -21.06
N VAL A 722 48.65 14.83 -19.89
CA VAL A 722 49.14 15.75 -18.86
C VAL A 722 49.25 15.07 -17.50
N GLY A 723 50.15 15.56 -16.64
CA GLY A 723 50.38 15.07 -15.28
C GLY A 723 49.31 15.49 -14.27
N PRO A 724 49.44 15.07 -13.00
CA PRO A 724 48.47 15.37 -11.95
C PRO A 724 48.36 16.88 -11.65
N ALA A 725 47.27 17.28 -10.99
CA ALA A 725 47.04 18.69 -10.65
C ALA A 725 47.95 19.16 -9.49
N GLU A 726 48.76 20.20 -9.74
CA GLU A 726 49.55 20.88 -8.72
C GLU A 726 48.98 22.26 -8.37
N GLY A 727 47.84 22.26 -7.67
CA GLY A 727 47.19 23.50 -7.23
C GLY A 727 46.83 24.44 -8.40
N SER A 728 47.31 25.69 -8.35
CA SER A 728 47.06 26.70 -9.40
C SER A 728 48.09 26.69 -10.54
N LYS A 729 49.09 25.80 -10.50
CA LYS A 729 50.11 25.71 -11.55
C LYS A 729 49.57 24.94 -12.77
N PRO A 730 50.04 25.28 -13.99
CA PRO A 730 49.77 24.47 -15.19
C PRO A 730 50.24 23.03 -15.00
N ARG A 731 49.47 22.05 -15.48
CA ARG A 731 49.87 20.64 -15.46
C ARG A 731 51.03 20.40 -16.43
N GLU A 732 52.00 19.60 -16.02
CA GLU A 732 53.13 19.17 -16.86
C GLU A 732 52.61 18.31 -18.03
N VAL A 733 53.19 18.47 -19.22
CA VAL A 733 52.81 17.70 -20.41
C VAL A 733 53.68 16.46 -20.48
N LEU A 734 53.07 15.28 -20.51
CA LEU A 734 53.76 13.99 -20.43
C LEU A 734 54.10 13.38 -21.79
N VAL A 735 53.59 13.97 -22.87
CA VAL A 735 53.74 13.48 -24.24
C VAL A 735 54.55 14.46 -25.10
N GLY A 736 55.41 13.91 -25.97
CA GLY A 736 56.20 14.69 -26.93
C GLY A 736 55.45 15.02 -28.24
N PRO A 737 56.06 15.78 -29.15
CA PRO A 737 55.45 16.19 -30.43
C PRO A 737 54.97 15.00 -31.28
N ASP A 738 55.70 13.88 -31.25
CA ASP A 738 55.40 12.62 -31.97
C ASP A 738 54.08 11.96 -31.54
N PHE A 739 53.44 12.45 -30.47
CA PHE A 739 52.10 12.04 -30.07
C PHE A 739 51.01 12.65 -30.95
N LEU A 740 51.26 13.82 -31.55
CA LEU A 740 50.30 14.50 -32.41
C LEU A 740 50.11 13.77 -33.75
N ASP A 741 51.17 13.16 -34.28
CA ASP A 741 51.10 12.38 -35.53
C ASP A 741 50.25 11.11 -35.37
N ARG A 742 50.30 10.48 -34.18
CA ARG A 742 49.46 9.32 -33.83
C ARG A 742 47.98 9.66 -33.60
N LEU A 743 47.68 10.94 -33.37
CA LEU A 743 46.33 11.46 -33.19
C LEU A 743 45.61 11.75 -34.50
N GLU A 744 46.32 11.79 -35.64
CA GLU A 744 45.75 11.97 -36.98
C GLU A 744 45.43 10.65 -37.70
N GLU A 745 45.97 9.52 -37.22
CA GLU A 745 45.71 8.16 -37.76
C GLU A 745 44.50 7.46 -37.11
N LEU A 746 43.92 8.06 -36.05
CA LEU A 746 42.74 7.61 -35.29
C LEU A 746 41.55 8.52 -35.56
#